data_AF-A0A811RXL7-F1
#
_entry.id   AF-A0A811RXL7-F1
#
_cell.length_a   1.000
_cell.length_b   1.000
_cell.length_c   1.000
_cell.angle_alpha   90.00
_cell.angle_beta   90.00
_cell.angle_gamma   90.00
#
_symmetry.space_group_name_H-M   'P 1'
#
loop_
_entity.id
_entity.type
_entity.pdbx_description
1 polymer ?
#
loop_
_entity_poly.entity_id
_entity_poly.type
_entity_poly.pdbx_seq_one_letter_code
_entity_poly.pdbx_strand_id
1 'polypeptide(L)'
;MASRAPTPPAPPHLRLHAASLSSPRLPLPHTRAPRCRGGRSRLLSALPSPSPSPASRSQGVSTAPIEREPPGPAPAPPPPAQQPQPQPRRDPAIAAEVARLSAARERLRAARTLRDKLRALDAEPRVAAFFGKESSRGVLGALEPREVLLLKCLVAAGQEHVLGRELDWYGGDGHHEHHHRNGARGGSALRDALYSLAGLVGKWTSEGVVGGEKGSEEMGVLPRLLKFLDNIEEFYDCIGGIIGYQIMALEFLSASKDHMHRPSKDKFVDFHVPSGLNLLEDKEYASQAALWGIEGLPELGEIYPIGGAGDRLGLVDSDTGESLPAALLPYCGRSLLEGLIRDLQAREFLHFKIFGGQCITPVAIMTSSVKDNHEHIIAICERLDWFGRGRDNFRLFEQPLVPVVNAEDGKWLVSKSFFPVGKPGGHGAIWKLAYDRGVLNGLQNCGRKGATVRQVSNVVAATDLTVMALAGIGLRCNKKLGFASCERRPGATEGVNVLIEKQNLEGLWSYGITCIEYTEFEKYGIPEPTVTSSSQVSFPANTNILYVDLQAVEEVGSRKNASCLPGMVLNLKKAVLYVNHLGFECSATGGRLECTMQNIADDFMNTYNYRCSKGIESELNTFIVYNERKRVTSSAKRKLKSEDRSLHQTPEGSLLDIMRNAHDLLSSCSIDIPMVKDNSEYMHSGPPFLIFLHPALGPFWDIIRQKFVGGSVSNGSELQIEVAEFLWKDVELDGSLIILADNIMGSTKKNKNGEQILHYGSRCGRCRLQSVKIVNEGINWTSPNNVYWKHDVERSESVKIILHGNSEFEAKDVVLKGNHVFEVPNGHRMCIIQDRAGFVVKLDLIRDDLMDSGTWHWKYAVDGVHTVSGTQLQLISRFQHCNRSGTLVMKPETGYFTDKENYVLYKIIGSEVTEYVLTLNKVGKLNMVLQLSFIDTDSP
;
A
#
# COMPACT_ATOMS: atom_id res chain seq x y z
N MET A 1 -6.34 30.61 55.00
CA MET A 1 -5.26 29.64 55.27
C MET A 1 -5.89 28.26 55.20
N ALA A 2 -5.87 27.49 54.10
CA ALA A 2 -5.08 27.52 52.87
C ALA A 2 -3.63 27.03 52.99
N SER A 3 -3.43 25.75 52.67
CA SER A 3 -2.16 25.11 52.29
C SER A 3 -2.48 24.08 51.19
N ARG A 4 -2.01 24.31 49.95
CA ARG A 4 -2.27 23.43 48.79
C ARG A 4 -1.28 22.26 48.77
N ALA A 5 -1.76 21.07 48.40
CA ALA A 5 -0.94 20.03 47.80
C ALA A 5 -1.01 20.14 46.25
N PRO A 6 0.03 19.74 45.49
CA PRO A 6 0.11 19.97 44.05
C PRO A 6 -0.70 18.95 43.23
N THR A 7 -1.34 19.43 42.16
CA THR A 7 -1.92 18.60 41.10
C THR A 7 -0.84 18.11 40.12
N PRO A 8 -0.96 16.90 39.55
CA PRO A 8 -0.05 16.42 38.50
C PRO A 8 -0.24 17.19 37.18
N PRO A 9 0.77 17.21 36.29
CA PRO A 9 0.69 17.90 35.00
C PRO A 9 -0.19 17.15 33.98
N ALA A 10 -0.82 17.89 33.07
CA ALA A 10 -1.59 17.36 31.94
C ALA A 10 -0.66 16.92 30.77
N PRO A 11 -1.09 15.98 29.92
CA PRO A 11 -0.29 15.49 28.79
C PRO A 11 -0.15 16.55 27.65
N PRO A 12 0.96 16.55 26.89
CA PRO A 12 1.34 17.67 26.03
C PRO A 12 0.79 17.56 24.59
N HIS A 13 -0.53 17.55 24.40
CA HIS A 13 -1.17 17.57 23.08
C HIS A 13 -2.18 18.71 22.91
N LEU A 14 -1.69 19.97 22.94
CA LEU A 14 -2.34 21.15 22.33
C LEU A 14 -1.41 22.38 22.45
N ARG A 15 -0.53 22.58 21.45
CA ARG A 15 0.23 23.83 21.26
C ARG A 15 0.29 24.20 19.78
N LEU A 16 -0.68 24.98 19.33
CA LEU A 16 -0.57 25.75 18.10
C LEU A 16 0.40 26.92 18.35
N HIS A 17 1.40 27.09 17.48
CA HIS A 17 2.33 28.21 17.56
C HIS A 17 1.68 29.49 17.03
N ALA A 18 1.02 30.24 17.91
CA ALA A 18 0.64 31.62 17.65
C ALA A 18 1.86 32.54 17.83
N ALA A 19 2.39 33.05 16.72
CA ALA A 19 3.50 34.02 16.71
C ALA A 19 3.06 35.31 16.00
N SER A 20 2.52 36.25 16.76
CA SER A 20 2.15 37.58 16.24
C SER A 20 3.33 38.56 16.36
N LEU A 21 3.69 39.19 15.25
CA LEU A 21 4.51 40.40 15.23
C LEU A 21 3.90 41.43 14.28
N SER A 22 3.36 42.49 14.86
CA SER A 22 2.76 43.62 14.15
C SER A 22 3.55 44.90 14.40
N SER A 23 3.94 45.60 13.33
CA SER A 23 4.14 47.05 13.32
C SER A 23 4.22 47.60 11.87
N PRO A 24 3.77 48.84 11.60
CA PRO A 24 3.37 49.24 10.25
C PRO A 24 4.34 50.20 9.54
N ARG A 25 4.34 50.19 8.20
CA ARG A 25 4.75 51.33 7.35
C ARG A 25 3.90 51.45 6.08
N LEU A 26 3.31 52.63 5.88
CA LEU A 26 2.75 53.19 4.64
C LEU A 26 3.37 54.60 4.48
N PRO A 27 3.62 55.11 3.24
CA PRO A 27 2.59 55.73 2.38
C PRO A 27 2.51 55.07 0.98
N LEU A 28 1.37 55.00 0.27
CA LEU A 28 0.55 56.06 -0.40
C LEU A 28 1.20 56.61 -1.72
N PRO A 29 0.47 57.26 -2.65
CA PRO A 29 -0.19 56.51 -3.74
C PRO A 29 -0.08 57.16 -5.14
N HIS A 30 -0.52 56.47 -6.21
CA HIS A 30 -0.85 57.15 -7.47
C HIS A 30 -2.15 56.66 -8.13
N THR A 31 -3.07 57.60 -8.34
CA THR A 31 -4.35 57.45 -9.02
C THR A 31 -4.25 57.79 -10.50
N ARG A 32 -4.97 57.08 -11.40
CA ARG A 32 -5.79 57.70 -12.47
C ARG A 32 -6.66 56.72 -13.27
N ALA A 33 -7.97 56.93 -13.20
CA ALA A 33 -8.90 56.78 -14.32
C ALA A 33 -9.11 58.21 -14.95
N PRO A 34 -10.05 58.49 -15.89
CA PRO A 34 -11.10 57.66 -16.49
C PRO A 34 -11.38 57.89 -18.01
N ARG A 35 -12.54 57.40 -18.50
CA ARG A 35 -13.40 57.86 -19.63
C ARG A 35 -13.39 57.13 -21.00
N CYS A 36 -14.30 56.16 -21.08
CA CYS A 36 -15.38 55.98 -22.06
C CYS A 36 -15.47 56.88 -23.33
N ARG A 37 -15.50 56.22 -24.50
CA ARG A 37 -16.40 56.41 -25.69
C ARG A 37 -16.04 55.32 -26.72
N GLY A 38 -16.91 54.74 -27.54
CA GLY A 38 -18.37 54.79 -27.63
C GLY A 38 -18.85 54.38 -29.04
N GLY A 39 -19.73 53.39 -29.19
CA GLY A 39 -20.23 52.91 -30.49
C GLY A 39 -21.49 52.05 -30.37
N ARG A 40 -22.43 52.14 -31.34
CA ARG A 40 -23.75 51.49 -31.31
C ARG A 40 -24.11 50.86 -32.67
N SER A 41 -24.55 49.61 -32.64
CA SER A 41 -25.73 49.09 -33.40
C SER A 41 -26.17 47.82 -32.67
N ARG A 42 -27.40 47.64 -32.16
CA ARG A 42 -28.70 47.47 -32.85
C ARG A 42 -28.62 46.35 -33.90
N LEU A 43 -29.14 45.14 -33.63
CA LEU A 43 -30.54 44.64 -33.55
C LEU A 43 -30.75 43.72 -34.79
N LEU A 44 -31.37 42.53 -34.76
CA LEU A 44 -32.58 42.06 -34.06
C LEU A 44 -32.57 40.53 -33.75
N SER A 45 -33.69 40.03 -33.22
CA SER A 45 -34.12 38.65 -32.88
C SER A 45 -34.07 37.62 -34.05
N ALA A 46 -34.29 36.30 -33.89
CA ALA A 46 -35.11 35.57 -32.89
C ALA A 46 -34.75 34.07 -32.67
N LEU A 47 -35.41 33.47 -31.66
CA LEU A 47 -35.65 32.02 -31.42
C LEU A 47 -36.85 31.51 -32.30
N PRO A 48 -37.26 30.20 -32.37
CA PRO A 48 -37.08 29.10 -31.38
C PRO A 48 -36.88 27.65 -31.93
N SER A 49 -37.00 26.66 -31.04
CA SER A 49 -37.22 25.20 -31.28
C SER A 49 -38.73 24.84 -31.08
N PRO A 50 -39.23 23.57 -30.99
CA PRO A 50 -38.60 22.22 -31.14
C PRO A 50 -39.44 21.10 -31.86
N SER A 51 -38.86 19.89 -32.05
CA SER A 51 -39.50 18.53 -32.02
C SER A 51 -40.50 18.11 -33.16
N PRO A 52 -41.01 16.84 -33.25
CA PRO A 52 -40.45 15.48 -32.96
C PRO A 52 -40.78 14.32 -33.98
N SER A 53 -39.99 13.22 -33.94
CA SER A 53 -40.38 11.79 -34.23
C SER A 53 -40.93 11.39 -35.63
N PRO A 54 -41.20 10.10 -35.99
CA PRO A 54 -40.97 8.78 -35.34
C PRO A 54 -39.80 7.99 -36.04
N ALA A 55 -39.69 6.65 -36.31
CA ALA A 55 -40.53 5.43 -36.22
C ALA A 55 -39.69 4.11 -36.03
N SER A 56 -40.10 2.95 -36.59
CA SER A 56 -39.48 1.60 -36.34
C SER A 56 -39.83 0.56 -37.44
N ARG A 57 -39.21 -0.67 -37.46
CA ARG A 57 -39.83 -1.82 -38.19
C ARG A 57 -39.06 -2.83 -39.08
N SER A 58 -38.34 -3.82 -38.53
CA SER A 58 -38.24 -5.25 -38.99
C SER A 58 -38.18 -5.74 -40.47
N GLN A 59 -37.20 -6.64 -40.72
CA GLN A 59 -37.21 -7.88 -41.53
C GLN A 59 -37.51 -7.88 -43.05
N GLY A 60 -36.65 -8.60 -43.79
CA GLY A 60 -36.89 -9.11 -45.14
C GLY A 60 -35.82 -10.14 -45.56
N VAL A 61 -36.22 -11.35 -45.95
CA VAL A 61 -35.35 -12.39 -46.54
C VAL A 61 -35.59 -12.43 -48.04
N SER A 62 -34.55 -12.62 -48.84
CA SER A 62 -34.68 -12.93 -50.28
C SER A 62 -33.53 -13.82 -50.76
N THR A 63 -33.74 -14.54 -51.87
CA THR A 63 -32.94 -15.71 -52.27
C THR A 63 -32.58 -15.72 -53.75
N ALA A 64 -31.27 -15.86 -54.05
CA ALA A 64 -30.72 -16.28 -55.35
C ALA A 64 -30.95 -15.26 -56.52
N PRO A 65 -30.38 -15.43 -57.74
CA PRO A 65 -29.70 -16.61 -58.31
C PRO A 65 -28.18 -16.46 -58.54
N ILE A 66 -27.62 -17.41 -59.29
CA ILE A 66 -26.19 -17.66 -59.52
C ILE A 66 -25.76 -17.10 -60.89
N GLU A 67 -24.59 -16.45 -60.94
CA GLU A 67 -23.76 -16.36 -62.15
C GLU A 67 -22.40 -17.05 -61.92
N ARG A 68 -21.66 -17.34 -63.00
CA ARG A 68 -20.45 -18.19 -62.99
C ARG A 68 -19.24 -17.48 -63.60
N GLU A 69 -18.08 -18.10 -63.35
CA GLU A 69 -16.75 -17.93 -63.99
C GLU A 69 -15.86 -16.82 -63.40
N PRO A 70 -14.50 -16.93 -63.51
CA PRO A 70 -13.68 -17.94 -64.22
C PRO A 70 -12.88 -18.88 -63.29
N PRO A 71 -12.14 -19.88 -63.83
CA PRO A 71 -11.27 -20.76 -63.02
C PRO A 71 -10.07 -20.02 -62.39
N GLY A 72 -9.73 -20.39 -61.15
CA GLY A 72 -8.64 -19.77 -60.39
C GLY A 72 -7.23 -20.25 -60.80
N PRO A 73 -6.18 -19.48 -60.47
CA PRO A 73 -4.79 -19.87 -60.71
C PRO A 73 -4.34 -21.06 -59.85
N ALA A 74 -3.33 -21.78 -60.34
CA ALA A 74 -2.75 -22.96 -59.67
C ALA A 74 -2.15 -22.62 -58.29
N PRO A 75 -2.09 -23.58 -57.34
CA PRO A 75 -1.52 -23.36 -56.02
C PRO A 75 -0.03 -22.99 -56.11
N ALA A 76 0.37 -21.98 -55.34
CA ALA A 76 1.76 -21.58 -55.21
C ALA A 76 2.61 -22.70 -54.54
N PRO A 77 3.92 -22.76 -54.81
CA PRO A 77 4.81 -23.70 -54.11
C PRO A 77 4.80 -23.46 -52.59
N PRO A 78 5.05 -24.51 -51.77
CA PRO A 78 5.24 -24.32 -50.34
C PRO A 78 6.43 -23.37 -50.09
N PRO A 79 6.37 -22.52 -49.04
CA PRO A 79 7.49 -21.65 -48.70
C PRO A 79 8.75 -22.48 -48.41
N PRO A 80 9.95 -21.97 -48.74
CA PRO A 80 11.19 -22.68 -48.47
C PRO A 80 11.32 -22.97 -46.97
N ALA A 81 11.80 -24.17 -46.64
CA ALA A 81 11.99 -24.59 -45.25
C ALA A 81 12.81 -23.53 -44.49
N GLN A 82 12.27 -23.06 -43.37
CA GLN A 82 12.93 -22.05 -42.55
C GLN A 82 14.28 -22.58 -42.09
N GLN A 83 15.36 -21.97 -42.56
CA GLN A 83 16.68 -22.18 -41.97
C GLN A 83 16.61 -21.80 -40.49
N PRO A 84 17.26 -22.55 -39.58
CA PRO A 84 17.27 -22.20 -38.16
C PRO A 84 17.86 -20.80 -38.01
N GLN A 85 17.04 -19.84 -37.55
CA GLN A 85 17.48 -18.46 -37.42
C GLN A 85 18.67 -18.36 -36.46
N PRO A 86 19.66 -17.49 -36.74
CA PRO A 86 20.82 -17.35 -35.88
C PRO A 86 20.38 -16.89 -34.49
N GLN A 87 20.91 -17.54 -33.45
CA GLN A 87 20.68 -17.15 -32.06
C GLN A 87 21.10 -15.67 -31.83
N PRO A 88 20.41 -14.93 -30.94
CA PRO A 88 20.74 -13.54 -30.66
C PRO A 88 22.20 -13.41 -30.23
N ARG A 89 22.92 -12.49 -30.88
CA ARG A 89 24.35 -12.26 -30.68
C ARG A 89 24.60 -11.46 -29.40
N ARG A 90 24.45 -12.13 -28.26
CA ARG A 90 24.95 -11.64 -26.97
C ARG A 90 26.39 -11.14 -27.12
N ASP A 91 26.69 -10.03 -26.44
CA ASP A 91 28.04 -9.50 -26.34
C ASP A 91 29.02 -10.60 -25.86
N PRO A 92 30.03 -10.99 -26.66
CA PRO A 92 30.92 -12.09 -26.30
C PRO A 92 31.70 -11.87 -25.01
N ALA A 93 32.00 -10.61 -24.64
CA ALA A 93 32.68 -10.30 -23.40
C ALA A 93 31.76 -10.50 -22.19
N ILE A 94 30.52 -10.02 -22.27
CA ILE A 94 29.51 -10.22 -21.21
C ILE A 94 29.18 -11.71 -21.07
N ALA A 95 29.04 -12.44 -22.18
CA ALA A 95 28.78 -13.88 -22.16
C ALA A 95 29.93 -14.69 -21.51
N ALA A 96 31.18 -14.35 -21.82
CA ALA A 96 32.35 -14.97 -21.20
C ALA A 96 32.46 -14.66 -19.70
N GLU A 97 32.17 -13.42 -19.29
CA GLU A 97 32.18 -13.01 -17.89
C GLU A 97 31.07 -13.70 -17.08
N VAL A 98 29.85 -13.77 -17.62
CA VAL A 98 28.73 -14.53 -17.01
C VAL A 98 29.08 -16.01 -16.87
N ALA A 99 29.76 -16.61 -17.84
CA ALA A 99 30.24 -18.00 -17.76
C ALA A 99 31.30 -18.18 -16.65
N ARG A 100 32.29 -17.28 -16.56
CA ARG A 100 33.32 -17.29 -15.51
C ARG A 100 32.70 -17.16 -14.11
N LEU A 101 31.80 -16.19 -13.93
CA LEU A 101 31.08 -15.96 -12.68
C LEU A 101 30.19 -17.15 -12.31
N SER A 102 29.49 -17.74 -13.27
CA SER A 102 28.68 -18.96 -13.03
C SER A 102 29.56 -20.12 -12.56
N ALA A 103 30.70 -20.35 -13.20
CA ALA A 103 31.68 -21.35 -12.76
C ALA A 103 32.29 -21.05 -11.38
N ALA A 104 32.37 -19.77 -10.96
CA ALA A 104 32.75 -19.39 -9.60
C ALA A 104 31.62 -19.65 -8.59
N ARG A 105 30.36 -19.33 -8.93
CA ARG A 105 29.19 -19.58 -8.09
C ARG A 105 29.00 -21.07 -7.81
N GLU A 106 29.10 -21.94 -8.81
CA GLU A 106 28.93 -23.38 -8.57
C GLU A 106 30.08 -23.99 -7.75
N ARG A 107 31.31 -23.47 -7.88
CA ARG A 107 32.42 -23.79 -6.95
C ARG A 107 32.12 -23.36 -5.51
N LEU A 108 31.55 -22.16 -5.31
CA LEU A 108 31.13 -21.67 -3.98
C LEU A 108 29.94 -22.43 -3.39
N ARG A 109 29.06 -22.99 -4.23
CA ARG A 109 27.93 -23.85 -3.81
C ARG A 109 28.37 -25.27 -3.44
N ALA A 110 29.39 -25.81 -4.11
CA ALA A 110 30.00 -27.10 -3.76
C ALA A 110 30.84 -27.05 -2.47
N ALA A 111 31.33 -25.87 -2.10
CA ALA A 111 32.16 -25.64 -0.91
C ALA A 111 31.35 -25.77 0.40
N ARG A 112 31.69 -26.75 1.25
CA ARG A 112 30.94 -27.08 2.47
C ARG A 112 31.28 -26.22 3.68
N THR A 113 32.49 -25.66 3.75
CA THR A 113 32.93 -24.79 4.86
C THR A 113 33.37 -23.41 4.35
N LEU A 114 33.42 -22.43 5.26
CA LEU A 114 33.99 -21.10 4.96
C LEU A 114 35.44 -21.20 4.44
N ARG A 115 36.23 -22.14 4.99
CA ARG A 115 37.60 -22.42 4.51
C ARG A 115 37.62 -22.97 3.09
N ASP A 116 36.61 -23.75 2.68
CA ASP A 116 36.48 -24.24 1.30
C ASP A 116 36.08 -23.12 0.35
N LYS A 117 35.14 -22.24 0.75
CA LYS A 117 34.76 -21.07 -0.03
C LYS A 117 35.94 -20.13 -0.26
N LEU A 118 36.72 -19.86 0.80
CA LEU A 118 37.95 -19.08 0.70
C LEU A 118 38.96 -19.72 -0.26
N ARG A 119 39.23 -21.03 -0.16
CA ARG A 119 40.11 -21.75 -1.11
C ARG A 119 39.59 -21.70 -2.55
N ALA A 120 38.28 -21.78 -2.77
CA ALA A 120 37.67 -21.70 -4.09
C ALA A 120 37.80 -20.30 -4.73
N LEU A 121 37.85 -19.25 -3.90
CA LEU A 121 38.14 -17.87 -4.32
C LEU A 121 39.64 -17.61 -4.49
N ASP A 122 40.51 -18.16 -3.64
CA ASP A 122 41.98 -18.08 -3.84
C ASP A 122 42.44 -18.74 -5.15
N ALA A 123 41.65 -19.68 -5.68
CA ALA A 123 41.82 -20.29 -7.00
C ALA A 123 41.08 -19.56 -8.14
N GLU A 124 40.45 -18.41 -7.89
CA GLU A 124 39.79 -17.60 -8.91
C GLU A 124 40.80 -16.59 -9.50
N PRO A 125 41.04 -16.57 -10.83
CA PRO A 125 42.13 -15.79 -11.43
C PRO A 125 42.15 -14.29 -11.10
N ARG A 126 41.01 -13.61 -10.97
CA ARG A 126 40.96 -12.17 -10.66
C ARG A 126 41.29 -11.91 -9.19
N VAL A 127 40.77 -12.76 -8.31
CA VAL A 127 41.10 -12.76 -6.87
C VAL A 127 42.59 -13.06 -6.64
N ALA A 128 43.13 -14.07 -7.33
CA ALA A 128 44.53 -14.44 -7.26
C ALA A 128 45.46 -13.32 -7.77
N ALA A 129 45.10 -12.64 -8.88
CA ALA A 129 45.87 -11.51 -9.39
C ALA A 129 45.88 -10.30 -8.44
N PHE A 130 44.79 -10.07 -7.70
CA PHE A 130 44.65 -8.94 -6.78
C PHE A 130 45.29 -9.18 -5.39
N PHE A 131 45.01 -10.34 -4.78
CA PHE A 131 45.46 -10.69 -3.42
C PHE A 131 46.69 -11.62 -3.36
N GLY A 132 47.20 -12.09 -4.51
CA GLY A 132 48.30 -13.07 -4.56
C GLY A 132 49.68 -12.54 -4.16
N LYS A 133 49.90 -11.22 -4.25
CA LYS A 133 51.18 -10.57 -3.89
C LYS A 133 51.40 -10.60 -2.37
N GLU A 134 52.64 -10.75 -1.92
CA GLU A 134 52.97 -10.86 -0.48
C GLU A 134 52.47 -9.67 0.33
N SER A 135 52.53 -8.47 -0.25
CA SER A 135 52.05 -7.22 0.35
C SER A 135 50.53 -7.19 0.61
N SER A 136 49.71 -7.99 -0.08
CA SER A 136 48.27 -8.10 0.18
C SER A 136 47.90 -9.28 1.09
N ARG A 137 48.76 -10.31 1.23
CA ARG A 137 48.54 -11.41 2.19
C ARG A 137 48.56 -10.94 3.64
N GLY A 138 49.52 -10.09 4.01
CA GLY A 138 49.58 -9.48 5.35
C GLY A 138 48.44 -8.50 5.65
N VAL A 139 47.74 -8.01 4.62
CA VAL A 139 46.66 -7.02 4.72
C VAL A 139 45.29 -7.68 4.97
N LEU A 140 45.05 -8.88 4.41
CA LEU A 140 43.87 -9.69 4.74
C LEU A 140 43.97 -10.41 6.10
N GLY A 141 45.18 -10.57 6.66
CA GLY A 141 45.41 -11.28 7.93
C GLY A 141 44.90 -10.58 9.19
N ALA A 142 44.38 -9.36 9.07
CA ALA A 142 43.79 -8.58 10.16
C ALA A 142 42.24 -8.51 10.12
N LEU A 143 41.62 -9.30 9.24
CA LEU A 143 40.17 -9.37 9.05
C LEU A 143 39.63 -10.76 9.39
N GLU A 144 38.38 -10.84 9.83
CA GLU A 144 37.71 -12.10 10.09
C GLU A 144 37.51 -12.92 8.79
N PRO A 145 37.53 -14.27 8.83
CA PRO A 145 37.43 -15.10 7.62
C PRO A 145 36.17 -14.85 6.78
N ARG A 146 35.09 -14.31 7.37
CA ARG A 146 33.88 -13.88 6.64
C ARG A 146 34.06 -12.53 5.94
N GLU A 147 34.75 -11.57 6.55
CA GLU A 147 35.09 -10.30 5.91
C GLU A 147 36.03 -10.52 4.71
N VAL A 148 37.01 -11.41 4.87
CA VAL A 148 37.89 -11.87 3.79
C VAL A 148 37.10 -12.54 2.66
N LEU A 149 36.02 -13.28 2.97
CA LEU A 149 35.12 -13.86 1.96
C LEU A 149 34.44 -12.75 1.15
N LEU A 150 33.84 -11.75 1.81
CA LEU A 150 33.12 -10.65 1.15
C LEU A 150 34.02 -9.87 0.18
N LEU A 151 35.23 -9.50 0.63
CA LEU A 151 36.20 -8.79 -0.21
C LEU A 151 36.67 -9.65 -1.39
N LYS A 152 36.84 -10.96 -1.22
CA LYS A 152 37.16 -11.88 -2.32
C LYS A 152 35.99 -12.07 -3.29
N CYS A 153 34.74 -12.13 -2.81
CA CYS A 153 33.55 -12.18 -3.67
C CYS A 153 33.40 -10.89 -4.50
N LEU A 154 33.64 -9.72 -3.91
CA LEU A 154 33.65 -8.42 -4.60
C LEU A 154 34.67 -8.39 -5.76
N VAL A 155 35.91 -8.82 -5.51
CA VAL A 155 36.96 -8.90 -6.54
C VAL A 155 36.64 -9.99 -7.57
N ALA A 156 36.13 -11.16 -7.17
CA ALA A 156 35.67 -12.19 -8.11
C ALA A 156 34.55 -11.66 -9.03
N ALA A 157 33.69 -10.77 -8.54
CA ALA A 157 32.64 -10.09 -9.29
C ALA A 157 33.14 -8.95 -10.21
N GLY A 158 34.43 -8.63 -10.23
CA GLY A 158 34.99 -7.55 -11.08
C GLY A 158 34.79 -6.14 -10.54
N GLN A 159 34.60 -6.01 -9.23
CA GLN A 159 34.24 -4.76 -8.56
C GLN A 159 35.41 -4.25 -7.68
N GLU A 160 36.65 -4.63 -8.00
CA GLU A 160 37.84 -4.25 -7.23
C GLU A 160 38.10 -2.73 -7.16
N HIS A 161 37.54 -1.94 -8.09
CA HIS A 161 37.62 -0.48 -8.08
C HIS A 161 36.89 0.15 -6.87
N VAL A 162 35.90 -0.55 -6.29
CA VAL A 162 35.23 -0.13 -5.04
C VAL A 162 36.24 0.00 -3.87
N LEU A 163 37.34 -0.75 -3.91
CA LEU A 163 38.43 -0.68 -2.93
C LEU A 163 39.44 0.46 -3.20
N GLY A 164 39.20 1.27 -4.24
CA GLY A 164 40.02 2.41 -4.68
C GLY A 164 41.11 2.00 -5.69
N ARG A 165 41.03 2.52 -6.93
CA ARG A 165 42.03 2.21 -7.98
C ARG A 165 42.21 3.28 -9.08
N GLU A 166 42.17 4.57 -8.74
CA GLU A 166 42.53 5.66 -9.66
C GLU A 166 43.74 6.47 -9.15
N LEU A 167 44.89 5.80 -9.13
CA LEU A 167 46.23 6.35 -9.38
C LEU A 167 47.24 5.17 -9.33
N ASP A 168 47.89 4.92 -10.46
CA ASP A 168 49.10 4.09 -10.68
C ASP A 168 49.29 2.82 -9.82
N TRP A 169 48.56 1.77 -10.18
CA TRP A 169 48.99 0.39 -9.90
C TRP A 169 49.65 -0.30 -11.12
N TYR A 170 49.85 0.45 -12.21
CA TYR A 170 50.48 0.04 -13.47
C TYR A 170 51.47 1.12 -13.96
N GLY A 171 52.48 1.43 -13.13
CA GLY A 171 53.71 2.02 -13.66
C GLY A 171 54.40 1.00 -14.56
N GLY A 172 54.67 1.38 -15.82
CA GLY A 172 55.17 0.45 -16.84
C GLY A 172 56.66 0.14 -16.75
N ASP A 173 57.13 -0.81 -17.57
CA ASP A 173 58.55 -1.01 -17.82
C ASP A 173 59.18 0.27 -18.39
N GLY A 174 60.25 0.74 -17.76
CA GLY A 174 60.93 1.96 -18.15
C GLY A 174 62.13 2.26 -17.25
N HIS A 175 63.33 1.91 -17.71
CA HIS A 175 64.55 2.45 -17.13
C HIS A 175 64.60 3.97 -17.41
N HIS A 176 64.82 4.80 -16.38
CA HIS A 176 66.02 5.64 -16.28
C HIS A 176 66.02 6.50 -14.99
N GLU A 177 67.11 6.33 -14.22
CA GLU A 177 67.81 7.33 -13.40
C GLU A 177 67.12 8.06 -12.22
N HIS A 178 67.96 8.44 -11.24
CA HIS A 178 67.58 9.17 -10.04
C HIS A 178 67.43 10.67 -10.32
N HIS A 179 66.62 11.39 -9.54
CA HIS A 179 67.13 12.40 -8.58
C HIS A 179 66.02 13.02 -7.68
N HIS A 180 66.37 13.19 -6.39
CA HIS A 180 65.82 14.11 -5.37
C HIS A 180 64.32 14.22 -4.99
N ARG A 181 64.04 13.73 -3.76
CA ARG A 181 63.33 14.42 -2.66
C ARG A 181 62.03 15.21 -2.98
N ASN A 182 60.89 14.54 -2.83
CA ASN A 182 60.03 14.71 -1.64
C ASN A 182 58.96 13.59 -1.58
N GLY A 183 59.20 12.59 -0.73
CA GLY A 183 58.38 11.37 -0.70
C GLY A 183 57.09 11.52 0.11
N ALA A 184 56.03 12.03 -0.52
CA ALA A 184 54.67 11.75 -0.05
C ALA A 184 54.43 10.23 -0.15
N ARG A 185 53.98 9.59 0.94
CA ARG A 185 53.71 8.15 0.94
C ARG A 185 52.40 7.85 0.20
N GLY A 186 52.50 7.49 -1.08
CA GLY A 186 51.44 6.80 -1.80
C GLY A 186 51.23 5.38 -1.24
N GLY A 187 50.49 5.26 -0.14
CA GLY A 187 49.87 3.99 0.25
C GLY A 187 48.68 3.69 -0.66
N SER A 188 48.28 2.42 -0.75
CA SER A 188 46.97 2.11 -1.35
C SER A 188 45.87 2.39 -0.34
N ALA A 189 44.76 2.99 -0.76
CA ALA A 189 43.67 3.36 0.16
C ALA A 189 43.16 2.17 0.99
N LEU A 190 43.16 0.96 0.42
CA LEU A 190 42.88 -0.29 1.12
C LEU A 190 43.90 -0.62 2.23
N ARG A 191 45.20 -0.39 1.98
CA ARG A 191 46.23 -0.54 3.01
C ARG A 191 45.99 0.46 4.14
N ASP A 192 45.82 1.73 3.83
CA ASP A 192 45.78 2.78 4.86
C ASP A 192 44.48 2.71 5.68
N ALA A 193 43.35 2.31 5.08
CA ALA A 193 42.12 1.97 5.80
C ALA A 193 42.31 0.76 6.76
N LEU A 194 43.07 -0.26 6.36
CA LEU A 194 43.32 -1.45 7.20
C LEU A 194 44.38 -1.21 8.28
N TYR A 195 45.39 -0.37 8.03
CA TYR A 195 46.30 0.11 9.08
C TYR A 195 45.57 1.01 10.09
N SER A 196 44.57 1.78 9.66
CA SER A 196 43.71 2.56 10.56
C SER A 196 42.86 1.68 11.48
N LEU A 197 42.33 0.56 10.97
CA LEU A 197 41.66 -0.46 11.80
C LEU A 197 42.62 -1.16 12.77
N ALA A 198 43.81 -1.57 12.31
CA ALA A 198 44.82 -2.19 13.17
C ALA A 198 45.25 -1.25 14.33
N GLY A 199 45.37 0.06 14.06
CA GLY A 199 45.66 1.09 15.06
C GLY A 199 44.52 1.33 16.07
N LEU A 200 43.28 0.96 15.74
CA LEU A 200 42.14 0.97 16.66
C LEU A 200 42.13 -0.27 17.55
N VAL A 201 42.29 -1.47 16.98
CA VAL A 201 42.35 -2.73 17.73
C VAL A 201 43.51 -2.70 18.75
N GLY A 202 44.67 -2.16 18.35
CA GLY A 202 45.82 -1.99 19.25
C GLY A 202 45.56 -1.08 20.47
N LYS A 203 44.54 -0.21 20.45
CA LYS A 203 44.18 0.67 21.57
C LYS A 203 43.16 0.09 22.55
N TRP A 204 42.48 -1.00 22.21
CA TRP A 204 41.51 -1.65 23.11
C TRP A 204 42.14 -2.64 24.12
N THR A 205 43.47 -2.81 24.09
CA THR A 205 44.19 -3.70 25.01
C THR A 205 44.90 -2.97 26.16
N SER A 206 44.82 -1.63 26.24
CA SER A 206 45.51 -0.83 27.25
C SER A 206 44.70 0.39 27.71
N GLU A 207 44.15 0.27 28.92
CA GLU A 207 43.54 1.35 29.73
C GLU A 207 42.28 2.01 29.14
N GLY A 208 41.58 2.81 29.97
CA GLY A 208 40.27 3.38 29.62
C GLY A 208 40.11 4.84 30.08
N VAL A 209 38.85 5.29 30.17
CA VAL A 209 38.38 6.63 30.60
C VAL A 209 38.28 7.70 29.49
N VAL A 210 37.02 7.93 29.07
CA VAL A 210 36.32 9.21 28.82
C VAL A 210 36.96 10.32 27.96
N GLY A 211 36.19 10.74 26.93
CA GLY A 211 36.01 12.16 26.60
C GLY A 211 36.69 12.66 25.30
N GLY A 212 35.91 13.01 24.28
CA GLY A 212 36.46 13.56 23.03
C GLY A 212 35.51 13.71 21.85
N GLU A 213 34.36 14.38 22.00
CA GLU A 213 33.47 14.68 20.86
C GLU A 213 34.02 15.79 19.95
N LYS A 214 34.81 15.40 18.94
CA LYS A 214 34.91 16.00 17.59
C LYS A 214 35.98 15.30 16.74
N GLY A 215 35.56 14.43 15.81
CA GLY A 215 36.49 13.73 14.89
C GLY A 215 35.96 12.42 14.31
N SER A 216 34.65 12.29 14.07
CA SER A 216 33.95 11.01 13.89
C SER A 216 33.67 10.58 12.43
N GLU A 217 33.96 11.40 11.42
CA GLU A 217 33.54 11.09 10.03
C GLU A 217 34.50 10.20 9.24
N GLU A 218 35.81 10.25 9.51
CA GLU A 218 36.81 9.42 8.81
C GLU A 218 37.00 8.02 9.46
N MET A 219 36.66 7.88 10.74
CA MET A 219 36.82 6.62 11.47
C MET A 219 35.70 5.62 11.14
N GLY A 220 35.95 4.71 10.20
CA GLY A 220 35.12 3.51 9.99
C GLY A 220 34.65 3.22 8.56
N VAL A 221 35.39 3.62 7.52
CA VAL A 221 34.97 3.43 6.12
C VAL A 221 34.86 1.96 5.69
N LEU A 222 35.83 1.09 6.05
CA LEU A 222 35.81 -0.32 5.65
C LEU A 222 34.70 -1.14 6.35
N PRO A 223 34.43 -1.00 7.67
CA PRO A 223 33.28 -1.64 8.30
C PRO A 223 31.93 -1.29 7.66
N ARG A 224 31.76 -0.06 7.14
CA ARG A 224 30.56 0.33 6.37
C ARG A 224 30.46 -0.43 5.06
N LEU A 225 31.57 -0.56 4.31
CA LEU A 225 31.60 -1.41 3.10
C LEU A 225 31.29 -2.87 3.46
N LEU A 226 31.94 -3.43 4.48
CA LEU A 226 31.75 -4.82 4.88
C LEU A 226 30.29 -5.11 5.24
N LYS A 227 29.62 -4.25 6.03
CA LYS A 227 28.18 -4.36 6.30
C LYS A 227 27.33 -4.31 5.02
N PHE A 228 27.67 -3.42 4.07
CA PHE A 228 26.97 -3.33 2.79
C PHE A 228 27.13 -4.60 1.94
N LEU A 229 28.34 -5.16 1.85
CA LEU A 229 28.61 -6.41 1.15
C LEU A 229 27.93 -7.61 1.83
N ASP A 230 27.93 -7.65 3.15
CA ASP A 230 27.36 -8.75 3.94
C ASP A 230 25.83 -8.83 3.76
N ASN A 231 25.16 -7.68 3.80
CA ASN A 231 23.73 -7.56 3.49
C ASN A 231 23.38 -8.13 2.10
N ILE A 232 24.26 -7.97 1.11
CA ILE A 232 24.07 -8.49 -0.26
C ILE A 232 24.33 -9.99 -0.33
N GLU A 233 25.42 -10.47 0.29
CA GLU A 233 25.77 -11.90 0.32
C GLU A 233 24.72 -12.73 1.08
N GLU A 234 24.14 -12.19 2.15
CA GLU A 234 23.06 -12.82 2.93
C GLU A 234 21.70 -12.75 2.20
N PHE A 235 21.26 -11.57 1.73
CA PHE A 235 19.92 -11.44 1.15
C PHE A 235 19.79 -12.10 -0.23
N TYR A 236 20.85 -12.10 -1.04
CA TYR A 236 20.87 -12.74 -2.36
C TYR A 236 21.45 -14.16 -2.34
N ASP A 237 21.56 -14.82 -1.18
CA ASP A 237 22.08 -16.19 -1.04
C ASP A 237 21.41 -17.18 -2.03
N CYS A 238 20.10 -17.06 -2.19
CA CYS A 238 19.25 -17.83 -3.10
C CYS A 238 19.71 -17.80 -4.57
N ILE A 239 20.32 -16.69 -5.04
CA ILE A 239 20.85 -16.55 -6.40
C ILE A 239 22.39 -16.72 -6.47
N GLY A 240 23.06 -16.76 -5.31
CA GLY A 240 24.51 -16.92 -5.18
C GLY A 240 25.25 -15.70 -4.60
N GLY A 241 24.60 -14.91 -3.74
CA GLY A 241 25.19 -13.78 -3.04
C GLY A 241 25.67 -12.67 -3.98
N ILE A 242 26.81 -12.06 -3.67
CA ILE A 242 27.42 -10.97 -4.48
C ILE A 242 27.68 -11.42 -5.93
N ILE A 243 28.15 -12.66 -6.12
CA ILE A 243 28.41 -13.21 -7.47
C ILE A 243 27.08 -13.49 -8.20
N GLY A 244 26.06 -13.98 -7.49
CA GLY A 244 24.71 -14.17 -8.02
C GLY A 244 24.08 -12.87 -8.53
N TYR A 245 24.17 -11.80 -7.72
CA TYR A 245 23.72 -10.46 -8.08
C TYR A 245 24.40 -9.97 -9.38
N GLN A 246 25.73 -10.09 -9.45
CA GLN A 246 26.49 -9.63 -10.60
C GLN A 246 26.18 -10.41 -11.88
N ILE A 247 25.98 -11.73 -11.80
CA ILE A 247 25.53 -12.56 -12.93
C ILE A 247 24.22 -12.02 -13.49
N MET A 248 23.21 -11.82 -12.62
CA MET A 248 21.88 -11.40 -13.05
C MET A 248 21.87 -9.97 -13.59
N ALA A 249 22.65 -9.06 -13.02
CA ALA A 249 22.83 -7.72 -13.57
C ALA A 249 23.41 -7.77 -15.00
N LEU A 250 24.47 -8.55 -15.23
CA LEU A 250 25.09 -8.71 -16.55
C LEU A 250 24.15 -9.41 -17.56
N GLU A 251 23.36 -10.39 -17.13
CA GLU A 251 22.36 -11.05 -17.97
C GLU A 251 21.26 -10.08 -18.41
N PHE A 252 20.75 -9.23 -17.52
CA PHE A 252 19.79 -8.17 -17.89
C PHE A 252 20.42 -7.09 -18.78
N LEU A 253 21.68 -6.69 -18.53
CA LEU A 253 22.38 -5.74 -19.41
C LEU A 253 22.50 -6.29 -20.83
N SER A 254 22.86 -7.57 -21.00
CA SER A 254 22.84 -8.22 -22.32
C SER A 254 21.44 -8.25 -22.92
N ALA A 255 20.42 -8.67 -22.16
CA ALA A 255 19.04 -8.78 -22.66
C ALA A 255 18.43 -7.41 -23.03
N SER A 256 18.85 -6.32 -22.38
CA SER A 256 18.38 -4.96 -22.68
C SER A 256 18.86 -4.41 -24.03
N LYS A 257 19.93 -4.99 -24.59
CA LYS A 257 20.45 -4.66 -25.93
C LYS A 257 19.72 -5.46 -27.03
N ASP A 258 19.23 -6.66 -26.71
CA ASP A 258 18.46 -7.55 -27.60
C ASP A 258 16.94 -7.25 -27.52
N HIS A 259 16.52 -6.10 -28.07
CA HIS A 259 15.19 -5.48 -27.92
C HIS A 259 13.92 -6.34 -28.17
N MET A 260 14.01 -7.56 -28.71
CA MET A 260 12.83 -8.29 -29.24
C MET A 260 12.50 -9.64 -28.60
N HIS A 261 13.45 -10.38 -27.99
CA HIS A 261 13.18 -11.77 -27.59
C HIS A 261 13.75 -12.16 -26.23
N ARG A 262 12.85 -12.45 -25.27
CA ARG A 262 13.15 -13.39 -24.19
C ARG A 262 13.21 -14.80 -24.81
N PRO A 263 14.25 -15.62 -24.56
CA PRO A 263 14.20 -17.04 -24.88
C PRO A 263 13.15 -17.69 -23.97
N SER A 264 11.95 -17.91 -24.50
CA SER A 264 10.87 -18.56 -23.78
C SER A 264 11.25 -20.01 -23.46
N LYS A 265 10.94 -20.46 -22.24
CA LYS A 265 10.94 -21.89 -21.90
C LYS A 265 9.63 -22.57 -22.29
N ASP A 266 8.59 -21.78 -22.57
CA ASP A 266 7.25 -22.23 -22.91
C ASP A 266 7.05 -22.16 -24.43
N LYS A 267 6.40 -23.18 -25.00
CA LYS A 267 6.06 -23.27 -26.44
C LYS A 267 5.08 -22.19 -26.89
N PHE A 268 4.23 -21.76 -25.97
CA PHE A 268 3.15 -20.82 -26.19
C PHE A 268 2.98 -19.96 -24.93
N VAL A 269 2.75 -18.66 -25.11
CA VAL A 269 2.36 -17.71 -24.06
C VAL A 269 1.40 -16.71 -24.70
N ASP A 270 0.27 -16.44 -24.05
CA ASP A 270 -0.78 -15.52 -24.48
C ASP A 270 -1.37 -14.77 -23.26
N PHE A 271 -1.97 -13.61 -23.51
CA PHE A 271 -2.43 -12.69 -22.46
C PHE A 271 -3.87 -12.24 -22.71
N HIS A 272 -4.78 -12.74 -21.86
CA HIS A 272 -6.20 -12.42 -21.92
C HIS A 272 -6.56 -11.38 -20.86
N VAL A 273 -7.59 -10.56 -21.12
CA VAL A 273 -8.17 -9.72 -20.06
C VAL A 273 -8.86 -10.64 -19.05
N PRO A 274 -8.45 -10.64 -17.76
CA PRO A 274 -8.98 -11.58 -16.78
C PRO A 274 -10.44 -11.25 -16.46
N SER A 275 -11.35 -12.24 -16.54
CA SER A 275 -12.68 -12.06 -15.96
C SER A 275 -12.60 -12.13 -14.42
N GLY A 276 -13.53 -11.45 -13.75
CA GLY A 276 -13.54 -11.33 -12.31
C GLY A 276 -14.69 -10.46 -11.81
N LEU A 277 -14.87 -10.43 -10.48
CA LEU A 277 -16.02 -9.81 -9.83
C LEU A 277 -15.99 -8.28 -9.95
N ASN A 278 -16.99 -7.68 -10.60
CA ASN A 278 -17.23 -6.23 -10.51
C ASN A 278 -18.13 -5.91 -9.32
N LEU A 279 -17.56 -5.27 -8.30
CA LEU A 279 -18.23 -4.89 -7.05
C LEU A 279 -19.32 -3.81 -7.23
N LEU A 280 -19.39 -3.21 -8.42
CA LEU A 280 -20.43 -2.25 -8.82
C LEU A 280 -21.69 -2.92 -9.39
N GLU A 281 -21.52 -4.10 -10.00
CA GLU A 281 -22.59 -4.84 -10.69
C GLU A 281 -23.38 -5.71 -9.71
N ASP A 282 -22.69 -6.53 -8.91
CA ASP A 282 -23.30 -7.32 -7.83
C ASP A 282 -22.97 -6.72 -6.46
N LYS A 283 -23.84 -5.81 -6.02
CA LYS A 283 -23.72 -5.11 -4.73
C LYS A 283 -24.05 -6.00 -3.53
N GLU A 284 -24.88 -7.03 -3.73
CA GLU A 284 -25.27 -7.96 -2.66
C GLU A 284 -24.08 -8.89 -2.36
N TYR A 285 -23.48 -9.49 -3.38
CA TYR A 285 -22.24 -10.25 -3.24
C TYR A 285 -21.08 -9.38 -2.78
N ALA A 286 -20.93 -8.14 -3.27
CA ALA A 286 -19.87 -7.23 -2.81
C ALA A 286 -19.96 -6.95 -1.30
N SER A 287 -21.18 -6.73 -0.77
CA SER A 287 -21.42 -6.51 0.66
C SER A 287 -21.21 -7.79 1.48
N GLN A 288 -21.68 -8.93 0.97
CA GLN A 288 -21.48 -10.23 1.62
C GLN A 288 -20.00 -10.66 1.65
N ALA A 289 -19.25 -10.41 0.57
CA ALA A 289 -17.81 -10.63 0.52
C ALA A 289 -17.06 -9.72 1.50
N ALA A 290 -17.45 -8.45 1.60
CA ALA A 290 -16.88 -7.51 2.56
C ALA A 290 -17.21 -7.90 4.01
N LEU A 291 -18.39 -8.47 4.27
CA LEU A 291 -18.74 -9.03 5.57
C LEU A 291 -17.85 -10.23 5.93
N TRP A 292 -17.55 -11.15 5.00
CA TRP A 292 -16.56 -12.22 5.23
C TRP A 292 -15.18 -11.66 5.55
N GLY A 293 -14.78 -10.53 4.95
CA GLY A 293 -13.51 -9.85 5.25
C GLY A 293 -13.45 -9.26 6.67
N ILE A 294 -14.58 -8.77 7.20
CA ILE A 294 -14.68 -8.31 8.59
C ILE A 294 -14.76 -9.50 9.55
N GLU A 295 -15.57 -10.52 9.26
CA GLU A 295 -15.70 -11.75 10.06
C GLU A 295 -14.36 -12.48 10.19
N GLY A 296 -13.63 -12.60 9.07
CA GLY A 296 -12.29 -13.19 9.01
C GLY A 296 -11.14 -12.26 9.45
N LEU A 297 -11.41 -11.05 9.94
CA LEU A 297 -10.37 -10.10 10.37
C LEU A 297 -9.44 -10.63 11.49
N PRO A 298 -9.88 -11.49 12.43
CA PRO A 298 -8.99 -12.20 13.37
C PRO A 298 -8.02 -13.19 12.68
N GLU A 299 -8.29 -13.59 11.44
CA GLU A 299 -7.45 -14.49 10.63
C GLU A 299 -6.56 -13.72 9.63
N LEU A 300 -6.58 -12.39 9.65
CA LEU A 300 -5.78 -11.51 8.78
C LEU A 300 -4.61 -10.84 9.51
N GLY A 301 -3.51 -10.65 8.79
CA GLY A 301 -2.48 -9.65 9.06
C GLY A 301 -2.53 -8.47 8.06
N GLU A 302 -1.68 -7.48 8.26
CA GLU A 302 -1.44 -6.39 7.28
C GLU A 302 0.05 -6.30 6.96
N ILE A 303 0.40 -6.11 5.68
CA ILE A 303 1.78 -6.05 5.19
C ILE A 303 1.98 -4.76 4.37
N TYR A 304 2.82 -3.85 4.85
CA TYR A 304 3.01 -2.52 4.24
C TYR A 304 4.46 -2.30 3.76
N PRO A 305 4.71 -2.21 2.43
CA PRO A 305 5.97 -1.70 1.90
C PRO A 305 6.04 -0.17 2.03
N ILE A 306 6.89 0.33 2.95
CA ILE A 306 7.02 1.75 3.32
C ILE A 306 8.45 2.30 3.11
N GLY A 307 9.39 1.51 2.59
CA GLY A 307 10.77 1.92 2.26
C GLY A 307 10.96 2.93 1.10
N GLY A 308 10.02 3.87 0.89
CA GLY A 308 10.03 4.87 -0.18
C GLY A 308 10.29 6.30 0.33
N ALA A 309 11.26 6.98 -0.29
CA ALA A 309 11.60 8.37 -0.03
C ALA A 309 10.61 9.37 -0.68
N GLY A 310 10.52 10.56 -0.11
CA GLY A 310 9.61 11.64 -0.50
C GLY A 310 10.14 12.58 -1.59
N ASP A 311 11.27 12.26 -2.25
CA ASP A 311 11.95 13.14 -3.21
C ASP A 311 10.97 13.69 -4.28
N ARG A 312 10.11 12.80 -4.81
CA ARG A 312 9.15 13.15 -5.87
C ARG A 312 8.04 14.08 -5.40
N LEU A 313 7.72 14.08 -4.10
CA LEU A 313 6.78 15.01 -3.46
C LEU A 313 7.46 16.35 -3.13
N GLY A 314 8.79 16.43 -3.19
CA GLY A 314 9.55 17.54 -2.62
C GLY A 314 9.40 17.61 -1.09
N LEU A 315 9.18 16.46 -0.44
CA LEU A 315 9.07 16.38 1.02
C LEU A 315 10.48 16.36 1.60
N VAL A 316 10.82 17.41 2.33
CA VAL A 316 12.10 17.61 3.01
C VAL A 316 11.89 17.99 4.47
N ASP A 317 12.88 17.71 5.28
CA ASP A 317 13.03 18.21 6.64
C ASP A 317 13.31 19.72 6.64
N SER A 318 12.77 20.45 7.62
CA SER A 318 12.88 21.92 7.67
C SER A 318 14.25 22.43 8.12
N ASP A 319 14.98 21.62 8.88
CA ASP A 319 16.13 22.06 9.67
C ASP A 319 17.44 21.61 9.00
N THR A 320 17.40 20.44 8.34
CA THR A 320 18.51 19.84 7.58
C THR A 320 18.36 19.98 6.06
N GLY A 321 17.14 20.13 5.54
CA GLY A 321 16.85 20.12 4.10
C GLY A 321 16.91 18.74 3.43
N GLU A 322 17.16 17.67 4.19
CA GLU A 322 17.20 16.27 3.71
C GLU A 322 15.80 15.80 3.28
N SER A 323 15.68 14.96 2.23
CA SER A 323 14.37 14.42 1.84
C SER A 323 13.90 13.34 2.82
N LEU A 324 12.65 13.48 3.30
CA LEU A 324 12.03 12.58 4.27
C LEU A 324 11.29 11.41 3.61
N PRO A 325 11.08 10.28 4.32
CA PRO A 325 10.16 9.22 3.94
C PRO A 325 8.77 9.71 3.48
N ALA A 326 8.24 9.15 2.39
CA ALA A 326 6.94 9.57 1.86
C ALA A 326 5.78 9.39 2.85
N ALA A 327 5.88 8.43 3.79
CA ALA A 327 4.90 8.19 4.84
C ALA A 327 4.74 9.34 5.85
N LEU A 328 5.73 10.23 5.97
CA LEU A 328 5.67 11.43 6.81
C LEU A 328 4.82 12.55 6.19
N LEU A 329 4.44 12.47 4.91
CA LEU A 329 3.72 13.53 4.21
C LEU A 329 2.48 13.98 5.01
N PRO A 330 2.39 15.26 5.42
CA PRO A 330 1.19 15.80 6.04
C PRO A 330 0.07 15.86 5.00
N TYR A 331 -1.03 15.19 5.26
CA TYR A 331 -2.14 14.97 4.35
C TYR A 331 -3.45 14.87 5.16
N CYS A 332 -4.45 15.69 4.84
CA CYS A 332 -5.72 15.80 5.58
C CYS A 332 -5.52 15.89 7.12
N GLY A 333 -4.60 16.75 7.55
CA GLY A 333 -4.26 17.02 8.96
C GLY A 333 -3.32 16.01 9.63
N ARG A 334 -2.87 14.95 8.93
CA ARG A 334 -2.19 13.78 9.53
C ARG A 334 -1.03 13.28 8.69
N SER A 335 -0.22 12.36 9.22
CA SER A 335 0.74 11.63 8.37
C SER A 335 0.02 10.55 7.55
N LEU A 336 0.54 10.21 6.35
CA LEU A 336 -0.01 9.10 5.57
C LEU A 336 0.02 7.75 6.32
N LEU A 337 1.04 7.52 7.17
CA LEU A 337 1.09 6.34 8.06
C LEU A 337 -0.06 6.33 9.07
N GLU A 338 -0.37 7.47 9.67
CA GLU A 338 -1.47 7.58 10.65
C GLU A 338 -2.84 7.33 9.99
N GLY A 339 -3.06 7.84 8.77
CA GLY A 339 -4.24 7.50 7.97
C GLY A 339 -4.35 5.99 7.71
N LEU A 340 -3.24 5.37 7.27
CA LEU A 340 -3.16 3.94 6.97
C LEU A 340 -3.56 3.04 8.17
N ILE A 341 -3.17 3.44 9.38
CA ILE A 341 -3.50 2.71 10.63
C ILE A 341 -4.92 3.04 11.12
N ARG A 342 -5.43 4.27 10.92
CA ARG A 342 -6.82 4.64 11.27
C ARG A 342 -7.85 3.87 10.42
N ASP A 343 -7.56 3.61 9.15
CA ASP A 343 -8.36 2.70 8.31
C ASP A 343 -8.46 1.27 8.88
N LEU A 344 -7.36 0.78 9.46
CA LEU A 344 -7.31 -0.55 10.07
C LEU A 344 -8.12 -0.59 11.38
N GLN A 345 -7.93 0.41 12.24
CA GLN A 345 -8.69 0.53 13.50
C GLN A 345 -10.20 0.65 13.26
N ALA A 346 -10.62 1.31 12.17
CA ALA A 346 -12.03 1.37 11.80
C ALA A 346 -12.62 0.01 11.39
N ARG A 347 -11.84 -0.87 10.75
CA ARG A 347 -12.25 -2.25 10.41
C ARG A 347 -12.32 -3.15 11.65
N GLU A 348 -11.35 -3.03 12.55
CA GLU A 348 -11.37 -3.75 13.84
C GLU A 348 -12.51 -3.29 14.75
N PHE A 349 -12.77 -1.97 14.79
CA PHE A 349 -13.92 -1.42 15.49
C PHE A 349 -15.24 -1.87 14.85
N LEU A 350 -15.32 -2.01 13.52
CA LEU A 350 -16.49 -2.60 12.86
C LEU A 350 -16.69 -4.08 13.24
N HIS A 351 -15.62 -4.89 13.23
CA HIS A 351 -15.68 -6.27 13.72
C HIS A 351 -16.19 -6.31 15.17
N PHE A 352 -15.65 -5.46 16.05
CA PHE A 352 -16.15 -5.33 17.42
C PHE A 352 -17.63 -4.93 17.50
N LYS A 353 -18.08 -3.96 16.69
CA LYS A 353 -19.48 -3.48 16.69
C LYS A 353 -20.49 -4.49 16.10
N ILE A 354 -20.04 -5.44 15.27
CA ILE A 354 -20.89 -6.52 14.70
C ILE A 354 -20.83 -7.80 15.54
N PHE A 355 -19.63 -8.25 15.91
CA PHE A 355 -19.37 -9.57 16.50
C PHE A 355 -19.03 -9.52 18.00
N GLY A 356 -18.91 -8.33 18.60
CA GLY A 356 -18.66 -8.12 20.04
C GLY A 356 -17.21 -8.36 20.50
N GLY A 357 -16.38 -9.05 19.72
CA GLY A 357 -14.97 -9.29 20.03
C GLY A 357 -14.06 -8.16 19.54
N GLN A 358 -13.19 -7.65 20.41
CA GLN A 358 -12.06 -6.82 19.98
C GLN A 358 -10.95 -7.73 19.42
N CYS A 359 -10.64 -7.58 18.14
CA CYS A 359 -9.43 -8.10 17.53
C CYS A 359 -8.39 -6.99 17.38
N ILE A 360 -7.10 -7.36 17.36
CA ILE A 360 -6.00 -6.50 16.92
C ILE A 360 -5.24 -7.25 15.83
N THR A 361 -5.27 -6.69 14.63
CA THR A 361 -4.59 -7.20 13.44
C THR A 361 -3.10 -6.81 13.51
N PRO A 362 -2.16 -7.77 13.48
CA PRO A 362 -0.74 -7.49 13.52
C PRO A 362 -0.27 -6.85 12.22
N VAL A 363 0.61 -5.85 12.33
CA VAL A 363 1.07 -5.02 11.21
C VAL A 363 2.55 -5.25 10.95
N ALA A 364 2.86 -5.77 9.76
CA ALA A 364 4.21 -5.97 9.27
C ALA A 364 4.60 -4.81 8.34
N ILE A 365 5.74 -4.14 8.57
CA ILE A 365 6.17 -2.96 7.81
C ILE A 365 7.58 -3.16 7.26
N MET A 366 7.74 -3.13 5.95
CA MET A 366 9.05 -3.15 5.29
C MET A 366 9.57 -1.72 5.07
N THR A 367 10.69 -1.38 5.71
CA THR A 367 11.36 -0.06 5.64
C THR A 367 12.64 -0.13 4.78
N SER A 368 13.45 0.93 4.80
CA SER A 368 14.83 0.95 4.29
C SER A 368 15.71 1.86 5.17
N SER A 369 17.03 1.80 4.99
CA SER A 369 17.99 2.78 5.52
C SER A 369 18.21 4.00 4.58
N VAL A 370 17.41 4.15 3.52
CA VAL A 370 17.48 5.34 2.67
C VAL A 370 16.78 6.49 3.37
N LYS A 371 17.52 7.56 3.68
CA LYS A 371 17.01 8.75 4.38
C LYS A 371 16.34 8.38 5.71
N ASP A 372 17.08 7.61 6.52
CA ASP A 372 16.76 7.18 7.88
C ASP A 372 15.30 6.70 8.02
N ASN A 373 14.84 5.98 6.99
CA ASN A 373 13.43 5.64 6.82
C ASN A 373 12.93 4.68 7.90
N HIS A 374 13.75 3.73 8.34
CA HIS A 374 13.41 2.85 9.46
C HIS A 374 13.21 3.64 10.76
N GLU A 375 14.15 4.52 11.07
CA GLU A 375 14.23 5.37 12.26
C GLU A 375 13.06 6.35 12.31
N HIS A 376 12.76 7.02 11.19
CA HIS A 376 11.61 7.91 11.07
C HIS A 376 10.26 7.18 11.24
N ILE A 377 10.11 5.96 10.71
CA ILE A 377 8.87 5.18 10.92
C ILE A 377 8.72 4.78 12.40
N ILE A 378 9.80 4.36 13.06
CA ILE A 378 9.82 4.11 14.52
C ILE A 378 9.40 5.37 15.28
N ALA A 379 10.02 6.51 14.97
CA ALA A 379 9.75 7.78 15.66
C ALA A 379 8.29 8.24 15.53
N ILE A 380 7.62 7.99 14.38
CA ILE A 380 6.17 8.25 14.26
C ILE A 380 5.37 7.31 15.16
N CYS A 381 5.70 6.00 15.15
CA CYS A 381 4.99 5.01 15.95
C CYS A 381 5.10 5.29 17.45
N GLU A 382 6.31 5.59 17.94
CA GLU A 382 6.56 5.90 19.35
C GLU A 382 5.92 7.22 19.78
N ARG A 383 6.01 8.28 18.95
CA ARG A 383 5.37 9.58 19.20
C ARG A 383 3.84 9.50 19.28
N LEU A 384 3.23 8.47 18.68
CA LEU A 384 1.78 8.24 18.66
C LEU A 384 1.38 7.04 19.55
N ASP A 385 2.22 6.63 20.51
CA ASP A 385 2.04 5.48 21.43
C ASP A 385 1.55 4.21 20.72
N TRP A 386 2.23 3.87 19.61
CA TRP A 386 1.92 2.76 18.71
C TRP A 386 0.45 2.78 18.23
N PHE A 387 -0.09 3.99 18.03
CA PHE A 387 -1.48 4.28 17.66
C PHE A 387 -2.51 3.73 18.66
N GLY A 388 -2.11 3.50 19.92
CA GLY A 388 -2.91 2.82 20.92
C GLY A 388 -3.05 1.30 20.71
N ARG A 389 -2.20 0.69 19.88
CA ARG A 389 -2.25 -0.75 19.55
C ARG A 389 -1.22 -1.56 20.34
N GLY A 390 -0.24 -0.90 20.95
CA GLY A 390 0.91 -1.51 21.61
C GLY A 390 1.97 -2.01 20.64
N ARG A 391 3.24 -1.91 21.06
CA ARG A 391 4.42 -2.17 20.23
C ARG A 391 4.49 -3.59 19.68
N ASP A 392 4.07 -4.59 20.46
CA ASP A 392 4.19 -6.01 20.10
C ASP A 392 3.32 -6.42 18.89
N ASN A 393 2.31 -5.61 18.56
CA ASN A 393 1.47 -5.79 17.37
C ASN A 393 2.10 -5.23 16.08
N PHE A 394 3.32 -4.68 16.14
CA PHE A 394 4.08 -4.20 14.99
C PHE A 394 5.36 -5.01 14.76
N ARG A 395 5.65 -5.32 13.49
CA ARG A 395 6.88 -5.98 13.04
C ARG A 395 7.52 -5.16 11.93
N LEU A 396 8.44 -4.28 12.29
CA LEU A 396 9.24 -3.50 11.33
C LEU A 396 10.45 -4.33 10.89
N PHE A 397 10.78 -4.32 9.61
CA PHE A 397 11.93 -5.02 9.04
C PHE A 397 12.51 -4.24 7.85
N GLU A 398 13.84 -4.10 7.83
CA GLU A 398 14.54 -3.22 6.88
C GLU A 398 15.01 -3.98 5.64
N GLN A 399 14.69 -3.47 4.44
CA GLN A 399 15.22 -4.02 3.18
C GLN A 399 16.66 -3.53 2.95
N PRO A 400 17.56 -4.38 2.43
CA PRO A 400 18.94 -3.99 2.19
C PRO A 400 19.07 -2.99 1.03
N LEU A 401 20.12 -2.17 1.09
CA LEU A 401 20.59 -1.40 -0.05
C LEU A 401 21.36 -2.33 -1.00
N VAL A 402 21.14 -2.15 -2.31
CA VAL A 402 21.75 -2.96 -3.37
C VAL A 402 22.52 -2.04 -4.33
N PRO A 403 23.63 -2.51 -4.94
CA PRO A 403 24.53 -1.63 -5.68
C PRO A 403 23.96 -1.24 -7.03
N VAL A 404 24.09 0.04 -7.39
CA VAL A 404 23.80 0.51 -8.74
C VAL A 404 24.92 0.09 -9.68
N VAL A 405 24.55 -0.50 -10.82
CA VAL A 405 25.41 -1.00 -11.88
C VAL A 405 25.33 -0.08 -13.10
N ASN A 406 26.49 0.29 -13.65
CA ASN A 406 26.64 1.04 -14.90
C ASN A 406 26.19 0.19 -16.10
N ALA A 407 25.42 0.79 -17.03
CA ALA A 407 24.93 0.12 -18.22
C ALA A 407 26.00 -0.17 -19.28
N GLU A 408 27.13 0.54 -19.23
CA GLU A 408 28.20 0.44 -20.24
C GLU A 408 29.11 -0.77 -20.00
N ASP A 409 29.69 -0.89 -18.80
CA ASP A 409 30.72 -1.88 -18.45
C ASP A 409 30.30 -2.87 -17.35
N GLY A 410 29.10 -2.73 -16.78
CA GLY A 410 28.62 -3.60 -15.71
C GLY A 410 29.31 -3.40 -14.36
N LYS A 411 30.10 -2.34 -14.16
CA LYS A 411 30.69 -2.02 -12.84
C LYS A 411 29.71 -1.32 -11.92
N TRP A 412 29.90 -1.48 -10.62
CA TRP A 412 29.14 -0.76 -9.60
C TRP A 412 29.55 0.72 -9.59
N LEU A 413 28.59 1.63 -9.49
CA LEU A 413 28.85 3.05 -9.28
C LEU A 413 29.39 3.27 -7.85
N VAL A 414 30.33 4.19 -7.72
CA VAL A 414 31.06 4.47 -6.48
C VAL A 414 31.11 5.98 -6.26
N SER A 415 30.67 6.43 -5.09
CA SER A 415 30.79 7.85 -4.71
C SER A 415 32.24 8.18 -4.36
N LYS A 416 32.85 7.40 -3.45
CA LYS A 416 34.28 7.43 -3.11
C LYS A 416 34.72 6.02 -2.72
N SER A 417 36.02 5.73 -2.66
CA SER A 417 36.53 4.40 -2.25
C SER A 417 35.87 3.94 -0.95
N PHE A 418 35.44 2.67 -0.89
CA PHE A 418 34.62 2.05 0.17
C PHE A 418 33.14 2.49 0.24
N PHE A 419 32.66 3.38 -0.64
CA PHE A 419 31.27 3.84 -0.69
C PHE A 419 30.63 3.59 -2.07
N PRO A 420 30.17 2.35 -2.35
CA PRO A 420 29.33 2.06 -3.51
C PRO A 420 27.98 2.78 -3.42
N VAL A 421 27.40 3.15 -4.56
CA VAL A 421 26.09 3.81 -4.64
C VAL A 421 24.98 2.77 -4.42
N GLY A 422 24.46 2.70 -3.20
CA GLY A 422 23.35 1.82 -2.83
C GLY A 422 21.96 2.44 -3.11
N LYS A 423 21.02 1.64 -3.59
CA LYS A 423 19.58 1.98 -3.70
C LYS A 423 18.70 0.78 -3.30
N PRO A 424 17.41 0.94 -2.97
CA PRO A 424 16.55 -0.19 -2.62
C PRO A 424 16.30 -1.13 -3.81
N GLY A 425 16.28 -2.44 -3.54
CA GLY A 425 16.13 -3.54 -4.49
C GLY A 425 14.70 -3.82 -4.98
N GLY A 426 13.80 -2.84 -4.90
CA GLY A 426 12.38 -2.98 -5.26
C GLY A 426 11.54 -3.67 -4.18
N HIS A 427 10.23 -3.48 -4.24
CA HIS A 427 9.31 -3.90 -3.17
C HIS A 427 9.02 -5.42 -3.14
N GLY A 428 9.42 -6.17 -4.16
CA GLY A 428 9.34 -7.64 -4.17
C GLY A 428 10.27 -8.33 -3.17
N ALA A 429 11.26 -7.60 -2.64
CA ALA A 429 12.16 -8.09 -1.60
C ALA A 429 11.42 -8.53 -0.33
N ILE A 430 10.19 -8.01 -0.14
CA ILE A 430 9.35 -8.23 1.04
C ILE A 430 9.07 -9.70 1.34
N TRP A 431 9.02 -10.59 0.33
CA TRP A 431 8.65 -12.00 0.54
C TRP A 431 9.80 -12.83 1.13
N LYS A 432 10.97 -12.84 0.47
CA LYS A 432 12.17 -13.47 1.05
C LYS A 432 12.51 -12.82 2.40
N LEU A 433 12.46 -11.48 2.49
CA LEU A 433 12.84 -10.76 3.71
C LEU A 433 11.87 -11.03 4.87
N ALA A 434 10.56 -11.16 4.63
CA ALA A 434 9.59 -11.53 5.66
C ALA A 434 9.76 -13.00 6.13
N TYR A 435 10.25 -13.88 5.26
CA TYR A 435 10.67 -15.23 5.65
C TYR A 435 11.98 -15.21 6.46
N ASP A 436 13.06 -14.64 5.90
CA ASP A 436 14.40 -14.55 6.52
C ASP A 436 14.36 -13.92 7.93
N ARG A 437 13.46 -12.94 8.15
CA ARG A 437 13.27 -12.23 9.42
C ARG A 437 12.20 -12.86 10.33
N GLY A 438 11.62 -14.00 9.98
CA GLY A 438 10.59 -14.71 10.75
C GLY A 438 9.27 -13.96 10.92
N VAL A 439 8.98 -12.99 10.04
CA VAL A 439 7.77 -12.15 10.09
C VAL A 439 6.54 -12.95 9.69
N LEU A 440 6.63 -13.80 8.66
CA LEU A 440 5.54 -14.68 8.24
C LEU A 440 5.14 -15.63 9.38
N ASN A 441 6.12 -16.30 9.98
CA ASN A 441 5.94 -17.17 11.13
C ASN A 441 5.39 -16.40 12.34
N GLY A 442 5.80 -15.13 12.53
CA GLY A 442 5.23 -14.24 13.54
C GLY A 442 3.73 -13.95 13.34
N LEU A 443 3.27 -13.78 12.10
CA LEU A 443 1.86 -13.62 11.76
C LEU A 443 1.07 -14.92 11.96
N GLN A 444 1.60 -16.05 11.46
CA GLN A 444 1.00 -17.38 11.62
C GLN A 444 0.86 -17.79 13.11
N ASN A 445 1.88 -17.53 13.92
CA ASN A 445 1.84 -17.77 15.38
C ASN A 445 0.81 -16.90 16.11
N CYS A 446 0.39 -15.78 15.52
CA CYS A 446 -0.75 -14.98 16.00
C CYS A 446 -2.12 -15.52 15.50
N GLY A 447 -2.14 -16.67 14.82
CA GLY A 447 -3.34 -17.30 14.26
C GLY A 447 -3.78 -16.72 12.91
N ARG A 448 -2.93 -15.97 12.20
CA ARG A 448 -3.30 -15.36 10.92
C ARG A 448 -3.04 -16.34 9.77
N LYS A 449 -4.01 -16.49 8.87
CA LYS A 449 -3.94 -17.31 7.64
C LYS A 449 -3.63 -16.46 6.42
N GLY A 450 -4.29 -15.31 6.29
CA GLY A 450 -4.09 -14.38 5.19
C GLY A 450 -3.52 -13.04 5.63
N ALA A 451 -3.20 -12.18 4.68
CA ALA A 451 -2.91 -10.77 4.93
C ALA A 451 -3.35 -9.88 3.76
N THR A 452 -3.64 -8.60 4.06
CA THR A 452 -3.77 -7.58 3.01
C THR A 452 -2.49 -6.78 2.85
N VAL A 453 -2.21 -6.36 1.62
CA VAL A 453 -0.95 -5.73 1.21
C VAL A 453 -1.28 -4.45 0.44
N ARG A 454 -0.80 -3.29 0.90
CA ARG A 454 -1.02 -2.00 0.20
C ARG A 454 0.09 -0.97 0.43
N GLN A 455 0.33 -0.13 -0.56
CA GLN A 455 1.28 0.99 -0.46
C GLN A 455 0.69 2.18 0.31
N VAL A 456 1.47 2.75 1.25
CA VAL A 456 1.07 3.88 2.12
C VAL A 456 0.61 5.15 1.37
N SER A 457 1.02 5.32 0.12
CA SER A 457 0.65 6.49 -0.71
C SER A 457 -0.80 6.51 -1.21
N ASN A 458 -1.52 5.38 -1.19
CA ASN A 458 -2.86 5.26 -1.80
C ASN A 458 -3.96 5.54 -0.76
N VAL A 459 -4.43 6.78 -0.71
CA VAL A 459 -5.26 7.33 0.37
C VAL A 459 -6.74 6.94 0.31
N VAL A 460 -7.21 6.38 -0.81
CA VAL A 460 -8.59 5.90 -0.96
C VAL A 460 -8.75 4.39 -0.73
N ALA A 461 -7.64 3.64 -0.70
CA ALA A 461 -7.60 2.18 -0.80
C ALA A 461 -8.52 1.39 0.14
N ALA A 462 -8.82 1.91 1.34
CA ALA A 462 -9.73 1.28 2.32
C ALA A 462 -10.85 2.22 2.77
N THR A 463 -11.25 3.16 1.91
CA THR A 463 -12.36 4.10 2.13
C THR A 463 -13.72 3.56 1.66
N ASP A 464 -13.75 2.33 1.14
CA ASP A 464 -14.97 1.57 0.85
C ASP A 464 -14.75 0.06 1.07
N LEU A 465 -15.72 -0.75 0.63
CA LEU A 465 -15.73 -2.20 0.84
C LEU A 465 -14.63 -3.00 0.11
N THR A 466 -13.87 -2.40 -0.82
CA THR A 466 -13.00 -3.13 -1.77
C THR A 466 -11.99 -4.07 -1.10
N VAL A 467 -11.21 -3.57 -0.13
CA VAL A 467 -10.16 -4.36 0.53
C VAL A 467 -10.73 -5.50 1.37
N MET A 468 -11.94 -5.33 1.93
CA MET A 468 -12.61 -6.38 2.70
C MET A 468 -13.32 -7.39 1.80
N ALA A 469 -13.90 -6.97 0.67
CA ALA A 469 -14.39 -7.92 -0.33
C ALA A 469 -13.24 -8.78 -0.89
N LEU A 470 -12.10 -8.15 -1.20
CA LEU A 470 -10.88 -8.84 -1.61
C LEU A 470 -10.41 -9.86 -0.56
N ALA A 471 -10.24 -9.44 0.70
CA ALA A 471 -9.76 -10.32 1.76
C ALA A 471 -10.77 -11.42 2.13
N GLY A 472 -12.06 -11.11 2.13
CA GLY A 472 -13.15 -12.04 2.41
C GLY A 472 -13.24 -13.15 1.38
N ILE A 473 -13.17 -12.84 0.08
CA ILE A 473 -13.07 -13.85 -0.98
C ILE A 473 -11.79 -14.67 -0.83
N GLY A 474 -10.66 -14.02 -0.51
CA GLY A 474 -9.37 -14.66 -0.29
C GLY A 474 -9.43 -15.79 0.74
N LEU A 475 -9.92 -15.47 1.95
CA LEU A 475 -10.14 -16.44 3.03
C LEU A 475 -11.24 -17.45 2.70
N ARG A 476 -12.43 -16.98 2.32
CA ARG A 476 -13.65 -17.82 2.17
C ARG A 476 -13.52 -18.85 1.05
N CYS A 477 -12.81 -18.51 -0.02
CA CYS A 477 -12.60 -19.38 -1.17
C CYS A 477 -11.19 -20.01 -1.22
N ASN A 478 -10.41 -19.92 -0.13
CA ASN A 478 -9.08 -20.50 0.03
C ASN A 478 -8.14 -20.20 -1.16
N LYS A 479 -8.10 -18.92 -1.58
CA LYS A 479 -7.28 -18.45 -2.70
C LYS A 479 -5.89 -18.06 -2.20
N LYS A 480 -4.85 -18.19 -3.05
CA LYS A 480 -3.45 -17.89 -2.68
C LYS A 480 -3.09 -16.39 -2.84
N LEU A 481 -3.67 -15.73 -3.84
CA LEU A 481 -3.42 -14.31 -4.13
C LEU A 481 -4.65 -13.66 -4.77
N GLY A 482 -4.99 -12.44 -4.34
CA GLY A 482 -6.05 -11.63 -4.93
C GLY A 482 -5.55 -10.24 -5.31
N PHE A 483 -6.06 -9.68 -6.40
CA PHE A 483 -5.79 -8.31 -6.86
C PHE A 483 -7.05 -7.43 -6.81
N ALA A 484 -6.98 -6.26 -6.18
CA ALA A 484 -7.98 -5.20 -6.41
C ALA A 484 -7.53 -4.30 -7.57
N SER A 485 -8.42 -4.12 -8.56
CA SER A 485 -8.10 -3.54 -9.87
C SER A 485 -9.16 -2.54 -10.33
N CYS A 486 -8.81 -1.72 -11.32
CA CYS A 486 -9.74 -0.74 -11.92
C CYS A 486 -9.36 -0.45 -13.38
N GLU A 487 -10.12 0.44 -14.03
CA GLU A 487 -9.75 1.02 -15.33
C GLU A 487 -8.35 1.67 -15.30
N ARG A 488 -7.49 1.34 -16.28
CA ARG A 488 -6.20 1.99 -16.51
C ARG A 488 -6.39 3.25 -17.35
N ARG A 489 -5.84 4.38 -16.88
CA ARG A 489 -5.85 5.64 -17.65
C ARG A 489 -4.72 5.65 -18.70
N PRO A 490 -4.93 6.21 -19.90
CA PRO A 490 -3.84 6.41 -20.89
C PRO A 490 -2.64 7.15 -20.29
N GLY A 491 -1.42 6.71 -20.60
CA GLY A 491 -0.18 7.29 -20.09
C GLY A 491 0.08 7.09 -18.58
N ALA A 492 -0.73 6.31 -17.86
CA ALA A 492 -0.51 6.04 -16.44
C ALA A 492 0.73 5.14 -16.20
N THR A 493 1.61 5.52 -15.29
CA THR A 493 2.81 4.73 -14.93
C THR A 493 2.46 3.63 -13.91
N GLU A 494 1.57 2.74 -14.32
CA GLU A 494 1.07 1.59 -13.57
C GLU A 494 0.96 0.38 -14.50
N GLY A 495 1.40 -0.79 -14.01
CA GLY A 495 1.26 -2.05 -14.72
C GLY A 495 -0.20 -2.49 -14.88
N VAL A 496 -0.40 -3.58 -15.63
CA VAL A 496 -1.73 -4.20 -15.82
C VAL A 496 -1.77 -5.60 -15.26
N ASN A 497 -2.97 -6.04 -14.86
CA ASN A 497 -3.24 -7.42 -14.51
C ASN A 497 -3.78 -8.18 -15.72
N VAL A 498 -3.24 -9.37 -15.96
CA VAL A 498 -3.50 -10.23 -17.12
C VAL A 498 -3.84 -11.64 -16.67
N LEU A 499 -4.76 -12.33 -17.37
CA LEU A 499 -4.85 -13.78 -17.33
C LEU A 499 -3.77 -14.30 -18.31
N ILE A 500 -2.69 -14.85 -17.78
CA ILE A 500 -1.68 -15.53 -18.60
C ILE A 500 -2.15 -16.95 -18.91
N GLU A 501 -2.01 -17.35 -20.17
CA GLU A 501 -2.12 -18.73 -20.64
C GLU A 501 -0.76 -19.13 -21.23
N LYS A 502 -0.18 -20.24 -20.76
CA LYS A 502 1.10 -20.74 -21.28
C LYS A 502 1.11 -22.26 -21.44
N GLN A 503 1.89 -22.76 -22.39
CA GLN A 503 2.13 -24.20 -22.58
C GLN A 503 3.62 -24.52 -22.46
N ASN A 504 3.99 -25.42 -21.55
CA ASN A 504 5.39 -25.79 -21.33
C ASN A 504 5.95 -26.74 -22.42
N LEU A 505 7.24 -27.08 -22.36
CA LEU A 505 7.87 -28.00 -23.34
C LEU A 505 7.24 -29.42 -23.34
N GLU A 506 6.70 -29.87 -22.22
CA GLU A 506 6.06 -31.19 -22.06
C GLU A 506 4.63 -31.21 -22.66
N GLY A 507 4.04 -30.03 -22.90
CA GLY A 507 2.70 -29.87 -23.45
C GLY A 507 1.61 -29.57 -22.41
N LEU A 508 1.98 -29.45 -21.13
CA LEU A 508 1.08 -29.05 -20.05
C LEU A 508 0.73 -27.56 -20.18
N TRP A 509 -0.53 -27.21 -19.91
CA TRP A 509 -1.04 -25.85 -19.93
C TRP A 509 -1.02 -25.28 -18.51
N SER A 510 -0.74 -23.99 -18.35
CA SER A 510 -0.83 -23.31 -17.06
C SER A 510 -1.52 -21.96 -17.17
N TYR A 511 -2.32 -21.65 -16.17
CA TYR A 511 -3.19 -20.47 -16.09
C TYR A 511 -3.01 -19.76 -14.74
N GLY A 512 -3.12 -18.44 -14.76
CA GLY A 512 -3.07 -17.60 -13.56
C GLY A 512 -3.33 -16.13 -13.89
N ILE A 513 -3.77 -15.37 -12.91
CA ILE A 513 -3.82 -13.91 -12.98
C ILE A 513 -2.51 -13.37 -12.42
N THR A 514 -1.74 -12.66 -13.25
CA THR A 514 -0.45 -12.05 -12.89
C THR A 514 -0.38 -10.60 -13.36
N CYS A 515 0.71 -9.90 -13.03
CA CYS A 515 0.91 -8.50 -13.43
C CYS A 515 2.08 -8.37 -14.41
N ILE A 516 1.89 -7.52 -15.43
CA ILE A 516 2.96 -7.02 -16.29
C ILE A 516 3.22 -5.55 -15.92
N GLU A 517 4.47 -5.19 -15.66
CA GLU A 517 4.84 -3.82 -15.33
C GLU A 517 4.85 -2.89 -16.56
N TYR A 518 4.51 -1.62 -16.35
CA TYR A 518 4.37 -0.63 -17.42
C TYR A 518 5.67 -0.40 -18.21
N THR A 519 6.82 -0.66 -17.59
CA THR A 519 8.14 -0.58 -18.24
C THR A 519 8.37 -1.68 -19.29
N GLU A 520 7.60 -2.77 -19.21
CA GLU A 520 7.77 -4.01 -20.00
C GLU A 520 6.67 -4.24 -21.05
N PHE A 521 5.68 -3.36 -21.21
CA PHE A 521 4.57 -3.54 -22.15
C PHE A 521 5.03 -3.81 -23.59
N GLU A 522 6.02 -3.05 -24.05
CA GLU A 522 6.70 -3.21 -25.35
C GLU A 522 7.27 -4.62 -25.56
N LYS A 523 7.88 -5.21 -24.52
CA LYS A 523 8.46 -6.56 -24.49
C LYS A 523 7.40 -7.68 -24.52
N TYR A 524 6.17 -7.38 -24.09
CA TYR A 524 5.06 -8.34 -24.02
C TYR A 524 3.92 -8.04 -25.01
N GLY A 525 4.07 -7.06 -25.90
CA GLY A 525 3.05 -6.68 -26.88
C GLY A 525 1.78 -6.04 -26.29
N ILE A 526 1.83 -5.57 -25.04
CA ILE A 526 0.66 -5.00 -24.36
C ILE A 526 0.35 -3.60 -24.92
N PRO A 527 -0.86 -3.35 -25.45
CA PRO A 527 -1.21 -2.07 -26.07
C PRO A 527 -1.41 -0.96 -25.02
N GLU A 528 -0.89 0.23 -25.32
CA GLU A 528 -1.34 1.46 -24.66
C GLU A 528 -2.79 1.78 -25.10
N PRO A 529 -3.74 1.99 -24.17
CA PRO A 529 -5.11 2.33 -24.52
C PRO A 529 -5.17 3.74 -25.13
N THR A 530 -5.59 3.83 -26.39
CA THR A 530 -5.70 5.12 -27.09
C THR A 530 -7.05 5.79 -26.83
N VAL A 531 -7.07 7.12 -26.80
CA VAL A 531 -8.27 7.93 -26.50
C VAL A 531 -9.38 7.78 -27.56
N THR A 532 -9.06 7.22 -28.73
CA THR A 532 -9.90 7.29 -29.95
C THR A 532 -10.43 5.95 -30.45
N SER A 533 -10.13 4.81 -29.81
CA SER A 533 -10.64 3.50 -30.26
C SER A 533 -11.26 2.66 -29.13
N SER A 534 -12.60 2.60 -29.12
CA SER A 534 -13.40 1.72 -28.25
C SER A 534 -13.28 0.23 -28.59
N SER A 535 -12.50 -0.14 -29.61
CA SER A 535 -12.27 -1.51 -30.06
C SER A 535 -10.93 -2.10 -29.58
N GLN A 536 -10.11 -1.36 -28.83
CA GLN A 536 -8.87 -1.88 -28.26
C GLN A 536 -9.15 -2.68 -26.98
N VAL A 537 -8.46 -3.81 -26.82
CA VAL A 537 -8.49 -4.63 -25.61
C VAL A 537 -7.78 -3.88 -24.48
N SER A 538 -8.54 -3.36 -23.53
CA SER A 538 -8.03 -2.59 -22.39
C SER A 538 -7.81 -3.51 -21.19
N PHE A 539 -6.55 -3.71 -20.81
CA PHE A 539 -6.20 -4.48 -19.61
C PHE A 539 -6.34 -3.62 -18.34
N PRO A 540 -6.86 -4.19 -17.23
CA PRO A 540 -7.10 -3.45 -16.00
C PRO A 540 -5.80 -3.04 -15.29
N ALA A 541 -5.80 -1.88 -14.63
CA ALA A 541 -4.67 -1.39 -13.86
C ALA A 541 -4.42 -2.26 -12.61
N ASN A 542 -3.15 -2.65 -12.41
CA ASN A 542 -2.70 -3.14 -11.12
C ASN A 542 -2.58 -1.96 -10.14
N THR A 543 -3.33 -2.00 -9.04
CA THR A 543 -3.29 -0.95 -8.01
C THR A 543 -2.28 -1.21 -6.89
N ASN A 544 -1.64 -2.38 -6.88
CA ASN A 544 -0.79 -2.87 -5.78
C ASN A 544 -1.53 -2.90 -4.42
N ILE A 545 -2.83 -3.16 -4.46
CA ILE A 545 -3.65 -3.65 -3.34
C ILE A 545 -3.86 -5.15 -3.55
N LEU A 546 -3.32 -5.97 -2.65
CA LEU A 546 -3.37 -7.43 -2.74
C LEU A 546 -3.97 -8.06 -1.48
N TYR A 547 -4.56 -9.24 -1.65
CA TYR A 547 -4.71 -10.24 -0.59
C TYR A 547 -3.69 -11.36 -0.84
N VAL A 548 -3.06 -11.89 0.22
CA VAL A 548 -2.19 -13.07 0.15
C VAL A 548 -2.57 -14.11 1.20
N ASP A 549 -2.44 -15.39 0.85
CA ASP A 549 -2.34 -16.47 1.82
C ASP A 549 -0.90 -16.57 2.37
N LEU A 550 -0.75 -16.61 3.70
CA LEU A 550 0.56 -16.55 4.36
C LEU A 550 1.35 -17.85 4.23
N GLN A 551 0.69 -19.02 4.17
CA GLN A 551 1.38 -20.29 3.94
C GLN A 551 1.93 -20.34 2.52
N ALA A 552 1.13 -19.99 1.52
CA ALA A 552 1.55 -19.92 0.12
C ALA A 552 2.69 -18.91 -0.10
N VAL A 553 2.70 -17.78 0.61
CA VAL A 553 3.81 -16.83 0.60
C VAL A 553 5.06 -17.41 1.25
N GLU A 554 4.94 -18.16 2.36
CA GLU A 554 6.08 -18.83 3.00
C GLU A 554 6.66 -19.95 2.10
N GLU A 555 5.81 -20.71 1.42
CA GLU A 555 6.16 -21.71 0.40
C GLU A 555 6.95 -21.12 -0.79
N VAL A 556 6.91 -19.80 -0.99
CA VAL A 556 7.72 -19.07 -2.00
C VAL A 556 8.94 -18.39 -1.36
N GLY A 557 8.77 -17.66 -0.26
CA GLY A 557 9.83 -16.93 0.43
C GLY A 557 10.96 -17.83 0.95
N SER A 558 10.64 -19.05 1.36
CA SER A 558 11.60 -20.06 1.83
C SER A 558 12.47 -20.69 0.73
N ARG A 559 12.19 -20.43 -0.54
CA ARG A 559 12.86 -21.09 -1.67
C ARG A 559 14.24 -20.53 -1.91
N LYS A 560 15.25 -21.40 -1.85
CA LYS A 560 16.68 -21.08 -2.09
C LYS A 560 17.02 -20.94 -3.58
N ASN A 561 16.17 -20.25 -4.34
CA ASN A 561 16.34 -19.90 -5.74
C ASN A 561 15.59 -18.58 -6.06
N ALA A 562 15.70 -18.10 -7.30
CA ALA A 562 15.17 -16.79 -7.71
C ALA A 562 13.65 -16.57 -7.55
N SER A 563 12.82 -17.61 -7.36
CA SER A 563 11.36 -17.44 -7.15
C SER A 563 11.01 -16.67 -5.86
N CYS A 564 11.86 -16.68 -4.83
CA CYS A 564 11.66 -15.82 -3.65
C CYS A 564 11.86 -14.31 -3.92
N LEU A 565 12.32 -13.95 -5.14
CA LEU A 565 12.55 -12.57 -5.62
C LEU A 565 11.72 -12.31 -6.90
N PRO A 566 10.38 -12.30 -6.82
CA PRO A 566 9.50 -12.28 -7.98
C PRO A 566 9.60 -11.00 -8.82
N GLY A 567 9.27 -11.10 -10.11
CA GLY A 567 9.24 -9.97 -11.04
C GLY A 567 10.58 -9.22 -11.15
N MET A 568 11.70 -9.93 -11.02
CA MET A 568 13.03 -9.33 -11.05
C MET A 568 13.35 -8.70 -12.42
N VAL A 569 13.81 -7.44 -12.41
CA VAL A 569 14.13 -6.60 -13.57
C VAL A 569 15.33 -5.68 -13.30
N LEU A 570 15.88 -5.07 -14.35
CA LEU A 570 16.91 -4.03 -14.27
C LEU A 570 16.44 -2.80 -15.07
N ASN A 571 15.99 -1.76 -14.38
CA ASN A 571 15.45 -0.56 -15.05
C ASN A 571 16.56 0.44 -15.43
N LEU A 572 16.86 0.51 -16.72
CA LEU A 572 17.86 1.43 -17.31
C LEU A 572 17.25 2.72 -17.88
N LYS A 573 15.90 2.87 -17.88
CA LYS A 573 15.20 3.99 -18.55
C LYS A 573 15.37 5.36 -17.85
N LYS A 574 16.22 5.46 -16.81
CA LYS A 574 16.50 6.70 -16.05
C LYS A 574 17.96 6.74 -15.63
N ALA A 575 18.65 7.85 -15.91
CA ALA A 575 19.99 8.09 -15.42
C ALA A 575 20.03 8.14 -13.87
N VAL A 576 21.11 7.64 -13.30
CA VAL A 576 21.35 7.65 -11.86
C VAL A 576 22.20 8.83 -11.47
N LEU A 577 21.58 9.77 -10.74
CA LEU A 577 22.27 10.81 -9.99
C LEU A 577 22.95 10.23 -8.75
N TYR A 578 24.18 10.67 -8.50
CA TYR A 578 25.00 10.39 -7.32
C TYR A 578 26.06 11.50 -7.13
N VAL A 579 26.59 11.68 -5.92
CA VAL A 579 27.69 12.62 -5.66
C VAL A 579 29.02 11.86 -5.68
N ASN A 580 30.05 12.41 -6.32
CA ASN A 580 31.39 11.81 -6.40
C ASN A 580 32.33 12.26 -5.27
N HIS A 581 33.57 11.75 -5.28
CA HIS A 581 34.55 11.98 -4.21
C HIS A 581 35.05 13.43 -4.11
N LEU A 582 34.78 14.26 -5.12
CA LEU A 582 35.09 15.70 -5.15
C LEU A 582 33.89 16.57 -4.74
N GLY A 583 32.74 15.95 -4.41
CA GLY A 583 31.50 16.66 -4.07
C GLY A 583 30.66 17.09 -5.27
N PHE A 584 31.04 16.73 -6.51
CA PHE A 584 30.24 17.06 -7.69
C PHE A 584 29.07 16.08 -7.89
N GLU A 585 27.90 16.60 -8.28
CA GLU A 585 26.82 15.77 -8.80
C GLU A 585 27.23 15.15 -10.14
N CYS A 586 27.07 13.83 -10.23
CA CYS A 586 27.35 13.03 -11.40
C CYS A 586 26.07 12.28 -11.82
N SER A 587 25.95 12.04 -13.13
CA SER A 587 24.83 11.33 -13.73
C SER A 587 25.38 10.23 -14.63
N ALA A 588 24.93 8.99 -14.43
CA ALA A 588 25.37 7.83 -15.22
C ALA A 588 24.19 7.00 -15.72
N THR A 589 24.30 6.43 -16.92
CA THR A 589 23.34 5.46 -17.42
C THR A 589 23.54 4.14 -16.66
N GLY A 590 22.52 3.69 -15.94
CA GLY A 590 22.65 2.51 -15.07
C GLY A 590 21.36 2.22 -14.32
N GLY A 591 21.37 1.11 -13.58
CA GLY A 591 20.23 0.64 -12.81
C GLY A 591 20.68 -0.20 -11.62
N ARG A 592 19.73 -0.80 -10.91
CA ARG A 592 19.99 -1.85 -9.93
C ARG A 592 18.94 -2.94 -10.10
N LEU A 593 19.21 -4.16 -9.64
CA LEU A 593 18.18 -5.20 -9.64
C LEU A 593 17.00 -4.73 -8.77
N GLU A 594 15.82 -4.69 -9.38
CA GLU A 594 14.54 -4.45 -8.72
C GLU A 594 13.71 -5.73 -8.79
N CYS A 595 12.90 -6.00 -7.78
CA CYS A 595 11.86 -7.04 -7.80
C CYS A 595 10.52 -6.46 -7.38
N THR A 596 9.41 -7.08 -7.80
CA THR A 596 8.05 -6.54 -7.66
C THR A 596 7.16 -7.51 -6.86
N MET A 597 6.47 -6.99 -5.85
CA MET A 597 5.76 -7.84 -4.88
C MET A 597 4.60 -8.62 -5.50
N GLN A 598 3.92 -8.05 -6.49
CA GLN A 598 2.73 -8.64 -7.08
C GLN A 598 3.03 -9.84 -7.98
N ASN A 599 4.25 -9.96 -8.51
CA ASN A 599 4.65 -11.05 -9.39
C ASN A 599 4.88 -12.39 -8.66
N ILE A 600 4.66 -12.44 -7.33
CA ILE A 600 4.50 -13.72 -6.62
C ILE A 600 3.33 -14.55 -7.18
N ALA A 601 2.41 -13.92 -7.91
CA ALA A 601 1.42 -14.56 -8.78
C ALA A 601 2.00 -15.64 -9.69
N ASP A 602 3.21 -15.42 -10.23
CA ASP A 602 3.84 -16.31 -11.21
C ASP A 602 4.17 -17.69 -10.63
N ASP A 603 4.24 -17.80 -9.29
CA ASP A 603 4.46 -19.04 -8.52
C ASP A 603 3.16 -19.72 -8.05
N PHE A 604 1.99 -19.14 -8.30
CA PHE A 604 0.68 -19.67 -7.91
C PHE A 604 -0.18 -20.19 -9.07
N MET A 605 0.40 -20.31 -10.27
CA MET A 605 -0.24 -20.82 -11.48
C MET A 605 -0.87 -22.22 -11.28
N ASN A 606 -2.05 -22.44 -11.84
CA ASN A 606 -2.70 -23.77 -11.90
C ASN A 606 -2.32 -24.46 -13.21
N THR A 607 -2.02 -25.76 -13.17
CA THR A 607 -1.53 -26.54 -14.33
C THR A 607 -2.49 -27.67 -14.69
N TYR A 608 -2.75 -27.83 -15.99
CA TYR A 608 -3.73 -28.74 -16.57
C TYR A 608 -3.13 -29.52 -17.75
N ASN A 609 -3.68 -30.71 -18.05
CA ASN A 609 -3.27 -31.56 -19.18
C ASN A 609 -4.00 -31.24 -20.50
N TYR A 610 -4.91 -30.26 -20.51
CA TYR A 610 -5.62 -29.76 -21.69
C TYR A 610 -5.64 -28.22 -21.69
N ARG A 611 -5.91 -27.61 -22.86
CA ARG A 611 -6.15 -26.17 -22.97
C ARG A 611 -7.56 -25.86 -22.47
N CYS A 612 -7.69 -25.02 -21.44
CA CYS A 612 -8.97 -24.64 -20.86
C CYS A 612 -9.75 -23.69 -21.77
N SER A 613 -11.08 -23.70 -21.63
CA SER A 613 -11.99 -22.71 -22.22
C SER A 613 -12.27 -21.57 -21.22
N LYS A 614 -13.07 -20.57 -21.64
CA LYS A 614 -13.45 -19.41 -20.80
C LYS A 614 -14.14 -19.81 -19.50
N GLY A 615 -13.82 -19.14 -18.40
CA GLY A 615 -14.46 -19.32 -17.08
C GLY A 615 -13.58 -20.02 -16.04
N ILE A 616 -12.38 -20.46 -16.43
CA ILE A 616 -11.41 -21.13 -15.56
C ILE A 616 -10.98 -20.24 -14.37
N GLU A 617 -11.09 -18.92 -14.49
CA GLU A 617 -10.69 -17.93 -13.48
C GLU A 617 -11.36 -18.15 -12.11
N SER A 618 -12.53 -18.79 -12.07
CA SER A 618 -13.21 -19.17 -10.83
C SER A 618 -12.48 -20.28 -10.05
N GLU A 619 -11.76 -21.17 -10.74
CA GLU A 619 -11.00 -22.28 -10.15
C GLU A 619 -9.58 -21.85 -9.69
N LEU A 620 -8.97 -20.87 -10.39
CA LEU A 620 -7.56 -20.49 -10.19
C LEU A 620 -7.24 -20.07 -8.75
N ASN A 621 -6.00 -20.34 -8.31
CA ASN A 621 -5.46 -19.89 -7.02
C ASN A 621 -5.39 -18.35 -6.91
N THR A 622 -5.26 -17.69 -8.06
CA THR A 622 -5.13 -16.24 -8.26
C THR A 622 -6.47 -15.65 -8.72
N PHE A 623 -6.99 -14.60 -8.08
CA PHE A 623 -8.26 -13.97 -8.45
C PHE A 623 -8.17 -12.43 -8.53
N ILE A 624 -9.21 -11.80 -9.08
CA ILE A 624 -9.28 -10.34 -9.28
C ILE A 624 -10.67 -9.80 -8.92
N VAL A 625 -10.71 -8.60 -8.35
CA VAL A 625 -11.94 -7.82 -8.13
C VAL A 625 -11.81 -6.42 -8.75
N TYR A 626 -12.91 -5.89 -9.24
CA TYR A 626 -13.02 -4.61 -9.91
C TYR A 626 -13.94 -3.64 -9.18
N ASN A 627 -13.57 -2.35 -9.17
CA ASN A 627 -14.40 -1.25 -8.67
C ASN A 627 -13.95 0.07 -9.32
N GLU A 628 -14.68 1.16 -9.11
CA GLU A 628 -14.37 2.51 -9.59
C GLU A 628 -12.95 2.94 -9.19
N ARG A 629 -12.22 3.50 -10.15
CA ARG A 629 -10.83 3.95 -9.92
C ARG A 629 -10.67 4.88 -8.72
N LYS A 630 -11.59 5.82 -8.50
CA LYS A 630 -11.54 6.79 -7.39
C LYS A 630 -11.74 6.15 -6.00
N ARG A 631 -12.18 4.89 -5.95
CA ARG A 631 -12.33 4.09 -4.71
C ARG A 631 -11.12 3.16 -4.51
N VAL A 632 -10.60 2.56 -5.58
CA VAL A 632 -9.45 1.63 -5.50
C VAL A 632 -8.10 2.36 -5.47
N THR A 633 -7.87 3.37 -6.31
CA THR A 633 -6.55 4.02 -6.43
C THR A 633 -6.59 5.52 -6.77
N SER A 634 -6.17 6.32 -5.79
CA SER A 634 -5.72 7.69 -5.96
C SER A 634 -4.60 7.94 -4.95
N SER A 635 -3.39 8.21 -5.46
CA SER A 635 -2.16 8.13 -4.66
C SER A 635 -1.37 9.43 -4.65
N ALA A 636 -0.97 9.91 -3.46
CA ALA A 636 -0.01 11.01 -3.32
C ALA A 636 1.43 10.50 -3.56
N LYS A 637 1.92 10.57 -4.81
CA LYS A 637 3.26 10.05 -5.20
C LYS A 637 4.20 11.09 -5.82
N ARG A 638 3.71 12.27 -6.21
CA ARG A 638 4.54 13.35 -6.78
C ARG A 638 3.99 14.75 -6.51
N LYS A 639 4.86 15.76 -6.52
CA LYS A 639 4.50 17.17 -6.51
C LYS A 639 3.89 17.57 -7.87
N LEU A 640 2.91 18.46 -7.84
CA LEU A 640 2.46 19.18 -9.04
C LEU A 640 3.58 20.14 -9.51
N LYS A 641 3.90 20.15 -10.81
CA LYS A 641 4.89 21.08 -11.39
C LYS A 641 4.18 22.30 -11.96
N SER A 642 4.84 23.45 -11.97
CA SER A 642 4.33 24.71 -12.53
C SER A 642 3.88 24.63 -13.99
N GLU A 643 4.52 23.77 -14.78
CA GLU A 643 4.23 23.53 -16.20
C GLU A 643 3.23 22.40 -16.44
N ASP A 644 2.95 21.57 -15.42
CA ASP A 644 2.14 20.36 -15.55
C ASP A 644 0.71 20.58 -15.03
N ARG A 645 -0.28 20.38 -15.91
CA ARG A 645 -1.70 20.46 -15.55
C ARG A 645 -2.30 19.12 -15.10
N SER A 646 -1.50 18.06 -15.09
CA SER A 646 -1.95 16.73 -14.65
C SER A 646 -1.94 16.64 -13.13
N LEU A 647 -3.13 16.60 -12.53
CA LEU A 647 -3.33 16.24 -11.12
C LEU A 647 -3.09 14.74 -10.84
N HIS A 648 -2.78 13.91 -11.85
CA HIS A 648 -2.62 12.47 -11.67
C HIS A 648 -1.44 12.15 -10.75
N GLN A 649 -1.74 11.44 -9.66
CA GLN A 649 -0.83 11.06 -8.57
C GLN A 649 -0.23 12.21 -7.74
N THR A 650 -0.85 13.40 -7.74
CA THR A 650 -0.47 14.49 -6.82
C THR A 650 -1.39 14.55 -5.59
N PRO A 651 -0.95 15.14 -4.46
CA PRO A 651 -1.80 15.34 -3.28
C PRO A 651 -3.10 16.10 -3.57
N GLU A 652 -3.05 17.07 -4.48
CA GLU A 652 -4.21 17.82 -4.96
C GLU A 652 -5.21 16.92 -5.70
N GLY A 653 -4.72 16.04 -6.57
CA GLY A 653 -5.56 15.10 -7.31
C GLY A 653 -6.20 14.03 -6.42
N SER A 654 -5.46 13.53 -5.42
CA SER A 654 -6.03 12.59 -4.46
C SER A 654 -7.01 13.27 -3.49
N LEU A 655 -6.83 14.55 -3.14
CA LEU A 655 -7.85 15.30 -2.40
C LEU A 655 -9.13 15.44 -3.24
N LEU A 656 -8.99 15.79 -4.52
CA LEU A 656 -10.12 15.96 -5.43
C LEU A 656 -10.93 14.67 -5.61
N ASP A 657 -10.28 13.51 -5.67
CA ASP A 657 -10.97 12.22 -5.69
C ASP A 657 -11.63 11.87 -4.33
N ILE A 658 -11.06 12.26 -3.18
CA ILE A 658 -11.75 12.16 -1.87
C ILE A 658 -13.00 13.05 -1.83
N MET A 659 -12.94 14.29 -2.34
CA MET A 659 -14.11 15.17 -2.40
C MET A 659 -15.21 14.60 -3.32
N ARG A 660 -14.83 13.97 -4.45
CA ARG A 660 -15.77 13.23 -5.31
C ARG A 660 -16.40 12.03 -4.61
N ASN A 661 -15.65 11.31 -3.78
CA ASN A 661 -16.20 10.22 -2.97
C ASN A 661 -17.16 10.73 -1.89
N ALA A 662 -16.84 11.85 -1.23
CA ALA A 662 -17.72 12.51 -0.26
C ALA A 662 -19.04 13.01 -0.90
N HIS A 663 -18.97 13.60 -2.10
CA HIS A 663 -20.13 13.98 -2.90
C HIS A 663 -21.03 12.77 -3.19
N ASP A 664 -20.50 11.69 -3.75
CA ASP A 664 -21.27 10.50 -4.13
C ASP A 664 -21.87 9.77 -2.92
N LEU A 665 -21.17 9.80 -1.79
CA LEU A 665 -21.67 9.28 -0.52
C LEU A 665 -22.84 10.11 0.01
N LEU A 666 -22.67 11.43 0.17
CA LEU A 666 -23.66 12.28 0.84
C LEU A 666 -24.87 12.60 -0.05
N SER A 667 -24.69 12.78 -1.37
CA SER A 667 -25.81 12.94 -2.31
C SER A 667 -26.74 11.71 -2.30
N SER A 668 -26.18 10.50 -2.15
CA SER A 668 -26.97 9.27 -1.97
C SER A 668 -27.70 9.16 -0.63
N CYS A 669 -27.45 10.09 0.31
CA CYS A 669 -28.17 10.27 1.58
C CYS A 669 -29.28 11.34 1.49
N SER A 670 -29.62 11.80 0.28
CA SER A 670 -30.52 12.93 0.01
C SER A 670 -30.04 14.28 0.58
N ILE A 671 -28.73 14.47 0.72
CA ILE A 671 -28.11 15.76 1.06
C ILE A 671 -27.84 16.53 -0.23
N ASP A 672 -28.28 17.79 -0.31
CA ASP A 672 -27.89 18.69 -1.40
C ASP A 672 -26.44 19.17 -1.20
N ILE A 673 -25.58 18.95 -2.19
CA ILE A 673 -24.13 19.15 -2.08
C ILE A 673 -23.53 19.50 -3.46
N PRO A 674 -22.68 20.53 -3.58
CA PRO A 674 -22.07 20.95 -4.84
C PRO A 674 -21.38 19.83 -5.62
N MET A 675 -21.72 19.68 -6.90
CA MET A 675 -21.07 18.70 -7.77
C MET A 675 -19.57 19.03 -7.93
N VAL A 676 -18.71 18.08 -7.58
CA VAL A 676 -17.25 18.22 -7.74
C VAL A 676 -16.87 18.03 -9.21
N LYS A 677 -16.57 19.14 -9.88
CA LYS A 677 -16.39 19.25 -11.33
C LYS A 677 -15.06 18.63 -11.84
N ASP A 678 -14.74 18.90 -13.11
CA ASP A 678 -13.52 18.40 -13.75
C ASP A 678 -12.23 19.02 -13.18
N ASN A 679 -11.09 18.40 -13.54
CA ASN A 679 -9.78 18.79 -13.03
C ASN A 679 -9.35 20.20 -13.46
N SER A 680 -9.83 20.69 -14.61
CA SER A 680 -9.51 22.01 -15.13
C SER A 680 -10.16 23.11 -14.29
N GLU A 681 -11.45 22.97 -13.93
CA GLU A 681 -12.11 23.99 -13.10
C GLU A 681 -11.54 24.02 -11.66
N TYR A 682 -11.21 22.86 -11.09
CA TYR A 682 -10.51 22.77 -9.79
C TYR A 682 -9.19 23.54 -9.77
N MET A 683 -8.40 23.51 -10.86
CA MET A 683 -7.14 24.27 -10.94
C MET A 683 -7.33 25.80 -10.95
N HIS A 684 -8.55 26.32 -11.14
CA HIS A 684 -8.85 27.75 -11.11
C HIS A 684 -9.61 28.19 -9.85
N SER A 685 -10.41 27.30 -9.25
CA SER A 685 -11.33 27.63 -8.15
C SER A 685 -11.07 26.90 -6.83
N GLY A 686 -10.20 25.87 -6.82
CA GLY A 686 -10.03 24.98 -5.67
C GLY A 686 -11.16 23.96 -5.53
N PRO A 687 -11.24 23.25 -4.38
CA PRO A 687 -12.35 22.35 -4.10
C PRO A 687 -13.61 23.13 -3.68
N PRO A 688 -14.83 22.69 -4.04
CA PRO A 688 -16.08 23.41 -3.72
C PRO A 688 -16.51 23.30 -2.25
N PHE A 689 -15.84 22.44 -1.47
CA PHE A 689 -16.02 22.22 -0.03
C PHE A 689 -14.79 21.46 0.50
N LEU A 690 -14.67 21.30 1.83
CA LEU A 690 -13.80 20.28 2.44
C LEU A 690 -14.62 19.36 3.34
N ILE A 691 -14.61 18.05 3.08
CA ILE A 691 -15.32 17.06 3.93
C ILE A 691 -14.37 15.95 4.36
N PHE A 692 -14.16 15.82 5.67
CA PHE A 692 -13.28 14.83 6.29
C PHE A 692 -14.04 14.00 7.32
N LEU A 693 -14.27 12.74 6.96
CA LEU A 693 -15.03 11.77 7.74
C LEU A 693 -14.06 10.79 8.42
N HIS A 694 -14.15 10.61 9.74
CA HIS A 694 -13.37 9.60 10.45
C HIS A 694 -13.76 8.18 9.96
N PRO A 695 -12.82 7.31 9.55
CA PRO A 695 -13.16 5.99 8.97
C PRO A 695 -14.08 5.12 9.85
N ALA A 696 -13.98 5.23 11.18
CA ALA A 696 -14.85 4.52 12.13
C ALA A 696 -16.32 5.00 12.21
N LEU A 697 -16.71 6.07 11.50
CA LEU A 697 -18.12 6.32 11.16
C LEU A 697 -18.71 5.09 10.46
N GLY A 698 -17.91 4.45 9.61
CA GLY A 698 -18.16 3.15 8.99
C GLY A 698 -17.15 2.96 7.87
N PRO A 699 -16.28 1.93 7.87
CA PRO A 699 -15.32 1.72 6.78
C PRO A 699 -16.02 1.34 5.46
N PHE A 700 -17.32 1.03 5.49
CA PHE A 700 -18.17 0.83 4.32
C PHE A 700 -19.19 1.96 4.19
N TRP A 701 -19.42 2.43 2.97
CA TRP A 701 -20.34 3.55 2.69
C TRP A 701 -21.76 3.29 3.18
N ASP A 702 -22.24 2.05 3.10
CA ASP A 702 -23.59 1.67 3.52
C ASP A 702 -23.80 1.71 5.04
N ILE A 703 -22.71 1.70 5.82
CA ILE A 703 -22.73 2.00 7.26
C ILE A 703 -22.75 3.51 7.51
N ILE A 704 -21.98 4.30 6.73
CA ILE A 704 -22.00 5.76 6.86
C ILE A 704 -23.38 6.30 6.47
N ARG A 705 -23.99 5.80 5.39
CA ARG A 705 -25.34 6.16 4.90
C ARG A 705 -26.42 6.08 5.97
N GLN A 706 -26.35 5.10 6.87
CA GLN A 706 -27.30 4.97 8.00
C GLN A 706 -27.30 6.21 8.92
N LYS A 707 -26.20 6.98 8.94
CA LYS A 707 -25.94 8.09 9.87
C LYS A 707 -26.23 9.47 9.29
N PHE A 708 -26.55 9.56 8.00
CA PHE A 708 -26.80 10.80 7.28
C PHE A 708 -28.16 10.70 6.58
N VAL A 709 -29.08 11.62 6.90
CA VAL A 709 -30.42 11.66 6.31
C VAL A 709 -30.80 13.10 6.02
N GLY A 710 -30.83 13.50 4.74
CA GLY A 710 -31.36 14.81 4.33
C GLY A 710 -30.53 16.03 4.76
N GLY A 711 -30.93 17.21 4.27
CA GLY A 711 -30.27 18.49 4.54
C GLY A 711 -29.38 18.98 3.38
N SER A 712 -28.39 19.83 3.67
CA SER A 712 -27.52 20.43 2.66
C SER A 712 -26.13 20.81 3.19
N VAL A 713 -25.16 20.93 2.27
CA VAL A 713 -23.82 21.47 2.49
C VAL A 713 -23.52 22.50 1.40
N SER A 714 -23.45 23.78 1.73
CA SER A 714 -23.20 24.88 0.79
C SER A 714 -21.81 24.83 0.12
N ASN A 715 -21.67 25.51 -1.01
CA ASN A 715 -20.38 25.75 -1.64
C ASN A 715 -19.51 26.67 -0.77
N GLY A 716 -18.29 26.23 -0.45
CA GLY A 716 -17.37 26.88 0.49
C GLY A 716 -17.46 26.33 1.92
N SER A 717 -18.34 25.37 2.19
CA SER A 717 -18.48 24.77 3.52
C SER A 717 -17.34 23.78 3.86
N GLU A 718 -17.16 23.55 5.16
CA GLU A 718 -16.25 22.58 5.73
C GLU A 718 -16.98 21.68 6.72
N LEU A 719 -16.80 20.36 6.61
CA LEU A 719 -17.33 19.38 7.54
C LEU A 719 -16.22 18.42 8.00
N GLN A 720 -15.76 18.56 9.25
CA GLN A 720 -14.85 17.60 9.89
C GLN A 720 -15.60 16.83 10.97
N ILE A 721 -15.60 15.50 10.89
CA ILE A 721 -16.28 14.61 11.85
C ILE A 721 -15.30 13.56 12.38
N GLU A 722 -14.77 13.80 13.59
CA GLU A 722 -13.87 12.91 14.33
C GLU A 722 -14.61 12.19 15.48
N VAL A 723 -15.76 11.59 15.17
CA VAL A 723 -16.58 10.74 16.05
C VAL A 723 -17.04 9.50 15.29
N ALA A 724 -17.21 8.36 15.98
CA ALA A 724 -17.83 7.17 15.37
C ALA A 724 -19.37 7.17 15.56
N GLU A 725 -19.85 7.55 16.74
CA GLU A 725 -21.27 7.59 17.09
C GLU A 725 -21.88 8.96 16.73
N PHE A 726 -22.23 9.12 15.45
CA PHE A 726 -22.73 10.37 14.86
C PHE A 726 -24.12 10.20 14.25
N LEU A 727 -25.00 11.20 14.35
CA LEU A 727 -26.24 11.29 13.58
C LEU A 727 -26.40 12.70 12.99
N TRP A 728 -26.46 12.78 11.66
CA TRP A 728 -26.88 13.93 10.88
C TRP A 728 -28.29 13.67 10.35
N LYS A 729 -29.25 14.50 10.74
CA LYS A 729 -30.60 14.49 10.16
C LYS A 729 -31.08 15.90 9.83
N ASP A 730 -31.41 16.12 8.55
CA ASP A 730 -32.00 17.36 8.02
C ASP A 730 -31.22 18.61 8.45
N VAL A 731 -29.89 18.54 8.39
CA VAL A 731 -28.96 19.61 8.79
C VAL A 731 -28.57 20.44 7.58
N GLU A 732 -28.59 21.76 7.71
CA GLU A 732 -28.12 22.71 6.70
C GLU A 732 -26.78 23.31 7.15
N LEU A 733 -25.72 23.18 6.35
CA LEU A 733 -24.39 23.67 6.67
C LEU A 733 -23.88 24.71 5.66
N ASP A 734 -23.72 25.95 6.12
CA ASP A 734 -23.15 27.08 5.40
C ASP A 734 -21.94 27.59 6.20
N GLY A 735 -20.71 27.31 5.73
CA GLY A 735 -19.47 27.56 6.47
C GLY A 735 -18.87 26.33 7.15
N SER A 736 -18.15 26.51 8.26
CA SER A 736 -17.39 25.44 8.93
C SER A 736 -18.13 24.78 10.10
N LEU A 737 -18.18 23.44 10.11
CA LEU A 737 -18.54 22.58 11.25
C LEU A 737 -17.40 21.59 11.54
N ILE A 738 -16.90 21.60 12.77
CA ILE A 738 -15.79 20.75 13.23
C ILE A 738 -16.24 20.00 14.50
N ILE A 739 -16.26 18.67 14.46
CA ILE A 739 -16.63 17.81 15.59
C ILE A 739 -15.42 16.95 15.98
N LEU A 740 -14.94 17.11 17.21
CA LEU A 740 -13.79 16.39 17.76
C LEU A 740 -14.19 15.58 18.99
N ALA A 741 -13.62 14.38 19.16
CA ALA A 741 -13.73 13.60 20.39
C ALA A 741 -12.38 12.99 20.83
N ASP A 742 -12.13 12.96 22.13
CA ASP A 742 -10.94 12.29 22.69
C ASP A 742 -11.03 10.76 22.51
N ASN A 743 -12.21 10.20 22.84
CA ASN A 743 -12.51 8.78 22.70
C ASN A 743 -13.40 8.56 21.47
N ILE A 744 -12.82 8.21 20.32
CA ILE A 744 -13.59 8.05 19.07
C ILE A 744 -14.24 6.65 18.96
N MET A 745 -13.51 5.60 19.32
CA MET A 745 -13.89 4.18 19.14
C MET A 745 -14.00 3.40 20.47
N GLY A 746 -13.88 4.10 21.60
CA GLY A 746 -13.74 3.50 22.93
C GLY A 746 -12.67 4.21 23.75
N SER A 747 -12.25 3.60 24.86
CA SER A 747 -11.41 4.23 25.89
C SER A 747 -10.05 3.58 26.02
N THR A 748 -9.00 4.38 26.13
CA THR A 748 -7.61 3.92 26.32
C THR A 748 -7.33 3.51 27.77
N LYS A 749 -6.53 2.46 27.98
CA LYS A 749 -6.10 1.97 29.30
C LYS A 749 -4.63 1.55 29.27
N LYS A 750 -3.90 1.69 30.38
CA LYS A 750 -2.53 1.19 30.47
C LYS A 750 -2.49 -0.34 30.50
N ASN A 751 -1.62 -0.94 29.69
CA ASN A 751 -1.29 -2.36 29.79
C ASN A 751 -0.21 -2.61 30.88
N LYS A 752 0.26 -3.86 30.98
CA LYS A 752 1.30 -4.27 31.95
C LYS A 752 2.66 -3.57 31.72
N ASN A 753 2.93 -3.10 30.51
CA ASN A 753 4.16 -2.42 30.12
C ASN A 753 4.06 -0.89 30.35
N GLY A 754 2.86 -0.35 30.61
CA GLY A 754 2.59 1.07 30.79
C GLY A 754 2.16 1.83 29.53
N GLU A 755 2.16 1.17 28.37
CA GLU A 755 1.66 1.64 27.06
C GLU A 755 0.14 1.88 27.13
N GLN A 756 -0.37 2.91 26.45
CA GLN A 756 -1.79 3.25 26.46
C GLN A 756 -2.55 2.51 25.35
N ILE A 757 -3.19 1.38 25.66
CA ILE A 757 -3.90 0.54 24.71
C ILE A 757 -5.37 0.97 24.56
N LEU A 758 -5.81 1.16 23.32
CA LEU A 758 -7.18 1.45 22.95
C LEU A 758 -8.06 0.20 23.13
N HIS A 759 -9.04 0.27 24.01
CA HIS A 759 -10.09 -0.74 24.09
C HIS A 759 -11.32 -0.27 23.33
N TYR A 760 -11.73 -1.05 22.33
CA TYR A 760 -12.96 -0.78 21.59
C TYR A 760 -14.17 -0.95 22.51
N GLY A 761 -15.13 -0.04 22.41
CA GLY A 761 -16.28 -0.02 23.31
C GLY A 761 -17.14 1.22 23.18
N SER A 762 -18.29 1.21 23.85
CA SER A 762 -19.26 2.29 23.82
C SER A 762 -18.88 3.51 24.69
N ARG A 763 -17.71 3.53 25.35
CA ARG A 763 -17.21 4.71 26.09
C ARG A 763 -16.53 5.72 25.14
N CYS A 764 -17.33 6.46 24.39
CA CYS A 764 -16.90 7.36 23.32
C CYS A 764 -17.66 8.70 23.27
N GLY A 765 -17.10 9.67 22.57
CA GLY A 765 -17.80 10.92 22.24
C GLY A 765 -18.91 10.70 21.21
N ARG A 766 -20.08 11.30 21.43
CA ARG A 766 -21.25 11.21 20.52
C ARG A 766 -21.74 12.59 20.09
N CYS A 767 -22.21 12.71 18.85
CA CYS A 767 -22.89 13.92 18.39
C CYS A 767 -24.16 13.59 17.60
N ARG A 768 -25.25 14.28 17.92
CA ARG A 768 -26.56 14.17 17.25
C ARG A 768 -27.03 15.56 16.84
N LEU A 769 -27.27 15.74 15.55
CA LEU A 769 -27.78 16.97 14.94
C LEU A 769 -29.09 16.63 14.23
N GLN A 770 -30.18 17.30 14.60
CA GLN A 770 -31.51 17.09 14.03
C GLN A 770 -32.18 18.43 13.69
N SER A 771 -32.45 18.71 12.42
CA SER A 771 -33.05 19.99 11.99
C SER A 771 -32.24 21.20 12.49
N VAL A 772 -30.92 21.13 12.31
CA VAL A 772 -29.97 22.16 12.74
C VAL A 772 -29.51 22.96 11.52
N LYS A 773 -29.52 24.29 11.60
CA LYS A 773 -28.96 25.16 10.56
C LYS A 773 -27.72 25.88 11.08
N ILE A 774 -26.59 25.73 10.40
CA ILE A 774 -25.30 26.35 10.73
C ILE A 774 -24.98 27.39 9.64
N VAL A 775 -24.69 28.62 10.05
CA VAL A 775 -24.28 29.71 9.14
C VAL A 775 -23.12 30.49 9.76
N ASN A 776 -21.93 30.41 9.20
CA ASN A 776 -20.75 31.16 9.63
C ASN A 776 -19.78 31.41 8.47
N GLU A 777 -18.84 32.36 8.62
CA GLU A 777 -17.91 32.76 7.56
C GLU A 777 -16.87 31.67 7.16
N GLY A 778 -16.75 30.58 7.94
CA GLY A 778 -15.99 29.38 7.57
C GLY A 778 -14.51 29.59 7.24
N ILE A 779 -14.03 28.86 6.24
CA ILE A 779 -12.66 28.96 5.70
C ILE A 779 -12.49 30.29 4.93
N ASN A 780 -11.38 31.00 5.17
CA ASN A 780 -10.97 32.11 4.32
C ASN A 780 -10.38 31.57 3.01
N TRP A 781 -11.25 31.22 2.05
CA TRP A 781 -10.88 30.68 0.73
C TRP A 781 -9.99 31.60 -0.10
N THR A 782 -9.86 32.87 0.27
CA THR A 782 -8.98 33.84 -0.41
C THR A 782 -7.56 33.90 0.17
N SER A 783 -7.29 33.23 1.29
CA SER A 783 -5.96 33.24 1.92
C SER A 783 -4.95 32.48 1.05
N PRO A 784 -3.84 33.12 0.61
CA PRO A 784 -2.81 32.48 -0.21
C PRO A 784 -1.98 31.45 0.57
N ASN A 785 -2.19 31.35 1.89
CA ASN A 785 -1.50 30.41 2.77
C ASN A 785 -2.19 29.02 2.80
N ASN A 786 -3.43 28.89 2.32
CA ASN A 786 -4.20 27.65 2.40
C ASN A 786 -3.55 26.53 1.57
N VAL A 787 -3.28 25.39 2.21
CA VAL A 787 -2.86 24.14 1.57
C VAL A 787 -3.92 23.07 1.82
N TYR A 788 -4.99 23.11 1.02
CA TYR A 788 -6.20 22.29 1.20
C TYR A 788 -5.94 20.79 1.39
N TRP A 789 -4.96 20.20 0.69
CA TRP A 789 -4.64 18.76 0.83
C TRP A 789 -3.87 18.41 2.10
N LYS A 790 -3.22 19.39 2.75
CA LYS A 790 -2.69 19.23 4.12
C LYS A 790 -3.78 19.41 5.17
N HIS A 791 -4.95 19.97 4.80
CA HIS A 791 -5.93 20.60 5.70
C HIS A 791 -5.37 21.78 6.52
N ASP A 792 -4.30 22.39 6.01
CA ASP A 792 -3.68 23.60 6.58
C ASP A 792 -4.43 24.81 5.99
N VAL A 793 -5.45 25.30 6.71
CA VAL A 793 -6.40 26.31 6.21
C VAL A 793 -6.76 27.35 7.26
N GLU A 794 -6.81 28.61 6.83
CA GLU A 794 -7.25 29.76 7.61
C GLU A 794 -8.78 29.81 7.73
N ARG A 795 -9.33 30.15 8.90
CA ARG A 795 -10.77 30.25 9.14
C ARG A 795 -11.13 31.58 9.79
N SER A 796 -12.19 32.21 9.29
CA SER A 796 -12.79 33.42 9.84
C SER A 796 -13.69 33.09 11.03
N GLU A 797 -14.48 32.02 10.90
CA GLU A 797 -15.40 31.52 11.92
C GLU A 797 -15.56 30.00 11.81
N SER A 798 -16.10 29.35 12.84
CA SER A 798 -16.56 27.96 12.78
C SER A 798 -17.57 27.64 13.89
N VAL A 799 -18.39 26.61 13.71
CA VAL A 799 -19.00 25.88 14.83
C VAL A 799 -18.11 24.71 15.18
N LYS A 800 -17.51 24.72 16.37
CA LYS A 800 -16.64 23.65 16.88
C LYS A 800 -17.28 22.94 18.07
N ILE A 801 -17.38 21.62 18.01
CA ILE A 801 -17.87 20.76 19.09
C ILE A 801 -16.69 19.88 19.55
N ILE A 802 -16.44 19.84 20.85
CA ILE A 802 -15.33 19.09 21.46
C ILE A 802 -15.93 18.18 22.55
N LEU A 803 -15.67 16.88 22.44
CA LEU A 803 -16.28 15.82 23.25
C LEU A 803 -15.22 15.10 24.07
N HIS A 804 -15.17 15.39 25.36
CA HIS A 804 -14.17 14.80 26.25
C HIS A 804 -14.60 13.43 26.78
N GLY A 805 -13.75 12.42 26.63
CA GLY A 805 -14.02 11.06 27.12
C GLY A 805 -15.35 10.47 26.60
N ASN A 806 -16.21 10.01 27.51
CA ASN A 806 -17.58 9.59 27.20
C ASN A 806 -18.55 10.75 27.45
N SER A 807 -18.75 11.58 26.43
CA SER A 807 -19.64 12.75 26.47
C SER A 807 -20.54 12.80 25.24
N GLU A 808 -21.63 13.56 25.33
CA GLU A 808 -22.67 13.58 24.29
C GLU A 808 -23.07 15.03 23.94
N PHE A 809 -23.17 15.34 22.66
CA PHE A 809 -23.75 16.59 22.17
C PHE A 809 -25.03 16.31 21.37
N GLU A 810 -26.11 16.99 21.71
CA GLU A 810 -27.39 16.92 21.01
C GLU A 810 -27.87 18.33 20.65
N ALA A 811 -28.00 18.66 19.37
CA ALA A 811 -28.65 19.90 18.92
C ALA A 811 -29.90 19.58 18.11
N LYS A 812 -31.02 20.24 18.43
CA LYS A 812 -32.31 19.99 17.79
C LYS A 812 -33.09 21.28 17.52
N ASP A 813 -33.68 21.36 16.32
CA ASP A 813 -34.57 22.43 15.84
C ASP A 813 -33.99 23.85 16.04
N VAL A 814 -32.68 24.03 15.79
CA VAL A 814 -31.92 25.23 16.22
C VAL A 814 -31.03 25.83 15.12
N VAL A 815 -30.92 27.16 15.11
CA VAL A 815 -30.06 27.91 14.19
C VAL A 815 -28.82 28.44 14.92
N LEU A 816 -27.64 27.96 14.53
CA LEU A 816 -26.34 28.41 15.04
C LEU A 816 -25.73 29.38 14.03
N LYS A 817 -25.54 30.65 14.44
CA LYS A 817 -24.97 31.71 13.59
C LYS A 817 -23.68 32.26 14.16
N GLY A 818 -22.69 32.45 13.30
CA GLY A 818 -21.36 32.94 13.66
C GLY A 818 -20.47 31.88 14.32
N ASN A 819 -19.35 32.32 14.88
CA ASN A 819 -18.38 31.44 15.54
C ASN A 819 -18.84 30.94 16.92
N HIS A 820 -18.87 29.61 17.14
CA HIS A 820 -19.20 28.96 18.41
C HIS A 820 -18.21 27.86 18.77
N VAL A 821 -17.94 27.68 20.07
CA VAL A 821 -17.18 26.54 20.59
C VAL A 821 -17.96 25.89 21.74
N PHE A 822 -18.24 24.59 21.61
CA PHE A 822 -18.98 23.80 22.59
C PHE A 822 -18.08 22.69 23.13
N GLU A 823 -17.55 22.88 24.33
CA GLU A 823 -16.78 21.86 25.06
C GLU A 823 -17.71 21.08 25.99
N VAL A 824 -17.84 19.77 25.76
CA VAL A 824 -18.67 18.88 26.59
C VAL A 824 -17.76 18.05 27.50
N PRO A 825 -17.82 18.21 28.83
CA PRO A 825 -17.02 17.42 29.75
C PRO A 825 -17.36 15.93 29.75
N ASN A 826 -16.39 15.09 30.09
CA ASN A 826 -16.58 13.66 30.30
C ASN A 826 -17.72 13.35 31.29
N GLY A 827 -18.56 12.37 30.96
CA GLY A 827 -19.74 12.00 31.74
C GLY A 827 -20.93 12.96 31.60
N HIS A 828 -20.89 13.95 30.71
CA HIS A 828 -21.96 14.92 30.52
C HIS A 828 -22.58 14.86 29.12
N ARG A 829 -23.84 15.26 29.04
CA ARG A 829 -24.58 15.49 27.79
C ARG A 829 -24.97 16.95 27.69
N MET A 830 -24.52 17.61 26.63
CA MET A 830 -24.94 18.98 26.27
C MET A 830 -26.08 18.92 25.26
N CYS A 831 -27.25 19.44 25.65
CA CYS A 831 -28.41 19.59 24.77
C CYS A 831 -28.57 21.07 24.39
N ILE A 832 -28.71 21.37 23.09
CA ILE A 832 -28.98 22.71 22.56
C ILE A 832 -30.32 22.73 21.83
N ILE A 833 -31.18 23.66 22.23
CA ILE A 833 -32.53 23.85 21.69
C ILE A 833 -32.76 25.35 21.45
N GLN A 834 -33.46 25.70 20.38
CA GLN A 834 -33.86 27.08 20.07
C GLN A 834 -34.75 27.68 21.17
N ASP A 835 -34.53 28.96 21.49
CA ASP A 835 -35.37 29.78 22.35
C ASP A 835 -35.66 31.15 21.69
N ARG A 836 -36.60 31.90 22.26
CA ARG A 836 -36.99 33.26 21.84
C ARG A 836 -35.82 34.24 21.80
N ALA A 837 -34.80 34.07 22.64
CA ALA A 837 -33.62 34.93 22.69
C ALA A 837 -32.40 34.41 21.88
N GLY A 838 -32.50 33.22 21.26
CA GLY A 838 -31.35 32.55 20.63
C GLY A 838 -31.44 31.04 20.83
N PHE A 839 -30.53 30.45 21.59
CA PHE A 839 -30.61 29.05 22.00
C PHE A 839 -30.29 28.89 23.48
N VAL A 840 -30.84 27.85 24.10
CA VAL A 840 -30.51 27.44 25.47
C VAL A 840 -29.59 26.24 25.42
N VAL A 841 -28.49 26.31 26.17
CA VAL A 841 -27.56 25.19 26.41
C VAL A 841 -27.92 24.57 27.76
N LYS A 842 -28.26 23.28 27.77
CA LYS A 842 -28.50 22.48 28.98
C LYS A 842 -27.41 21.42 29.10
N LEU A 843 -26.67 21.43 30.20
CA LEU A 843 -25.65 20.43 30.50
C LEU A 843 -26.19 19.46 31.56
N ASP A 844 -26.52 18.25 31.15
CA ASP A 844 -26.93 17.15 32.02
C ASP A 844 -25.71 16.28 32.38
N LEU A 845 -25.72 15.73 33.60
CA LEU A 845 -24.95 14.51 33.87
C LEU A 845 -25.60 13.33 33.12
N ILE A 846 -24.78 12.52 32.46
CA ILE A 846 -25.19 11.17 32.05
C ILE A 846 -25.42 10.37 33.35
N ARG A 847 -26.39 9.46 33.36
CA ARG A 847 -26.65 8.62 34.53
C ARG A 847 -25.60 7.52 34.66
N ASP A 848 -25.30 7.09 35.88
CA ASP A 848 -24.32 6.03 36.15
C ASP A 848 -24.64 4.72 35.41
N ASP A 849 -25.92 4.35 35.29
CA ASP A 849 -26.37 3.16 34.55
C ASP A 849 -26.23 3.28 33.01
N LEU A 850 -25.88 4.47 32.51
CA LEU A 850 -25.64 4.76 31.09
C LEU A 850 -24.18 5.16 30.80
N MET A 851 -23.29 5.19 31.81
CA MET A 851 -21.88 5.59 31.64
C MET A 851 -21.07 4.67 30.72
N ASP A 852 -21.47 3.40 30.62
CA ASP A 852 -20.78 2.42 29.75
C ASP A 852 -21.40 2.34 28.34
N SER A 853 -22.70 2.63 28.19
CA SER A 853 -23.46 2.48 26.94
C SER A 853 -23.70 3.79 26.19
N GLY A 854 -23.59 4.93 26.87
CA GLY A 854 -24.23 6.19 26.50
C GLY A 854 -25.74 6.15 26.64
N THR A 855 -26.39 7.30 26.43
CA THR A 855 -27.86 7.41 26.33
C THR A 855 -28.38 6.84 25.00
N TRP A 856 -27.51 6.71 24.00
CA TRP A 856 -27.78 6.02 22.72
C TRP A 856 -26.49 5.48 22.09
N HIS A 857 -26.63 4.61 21.09
CA HIS A 857 -25.55 4.16 20.21
C HIS A 857 -26.14 3.60 18.92
N TRP A 858 -25.37 3.56 17.84
CA TRP A 858 -25.76 2.81 16.65
C TRP A 858 -25.64 1.31 16.87
N LYS A 859 -26.68 0.60 16.46
CA LYS A 859 -26.59 -0.81 16.05
C LYS A 859 -26.08 -0.82 14.61
N TYR A 860 -24.84 -1.24 14.42
CA TYR A 860 -24.24 -1.33 13.08
C TYR A 860 -24.83 -2.53 12.35
N ALA A 861 -25.25 -2.32 11.11
CA ALA A 861 -25.68 -3.37 10.19
C ALA A 861 -25.02 -3.19 8.82
N VAL A 862 -24.89 -4.28 8.08
CA VAL A 862 -24.47 -4.30 6.68
C VAL A 862 -25.60 -4.97 5.90
N ASP A 863 -25.98 -4.42 4.75
CA ASP A 863 -26.98 -5.06 3.90
C ASP A 863 -26.39 -6.35 3.30
N GLY A 864 -27.24 -7.37 3.10
CA GLY A 864 -26.75 -8.73 2.82
C GLY A 864 -26.31 -9.51 4.08
N VAL A 865 -26.61 -9.03 5.29
CA VAL A 865 -26.53 -9.84 6.53
C VAL A 865 -27.63 -10.92 6.54
N HIS A 866 -27.50 -11.90 5.65
CA HIS A 866 -27.99 -13.26 5.87
C HIS A 866 -27.14 -13.87 7.00
N THR A 867 -27.47 -13.50 8.24
CA THR A 867 -26.73 -13.93 9.43
C THR A 867 -26.91 -15.44 9.60
N VAL A 868 -26.00 -16.24 9.05
CA VAL A 868 -25.98 -17.68 9.32
C VAL A 868 -25.77 -17.90 10.82
N SER A 869 -24.76 -17.25 11.41
CA SER A 869 -24.51 -17.24 12.86
C SER A 869 -25.69 -16.71 13.69
N GLY A 870 -26.28 -15.58 13.30
CA GLY A 870 -27.43 -14.99 13.99
C GLY A 870 -28.71 -15.81 13.87
N THR A 871 -28.98 -16.43 12.71
CA THR A 871 -30.12 -17.32 12.49
C THR A 871 -29.90 -18.64 13.24
N GLN A 872 -28.67 -19.18 13.29
CA GLN A 872 -28.33 -20.33 14.12
C GLN A 872 -28.53 -20.06 15.62
N LEU A 873 -28.05 -18.94 16.14
CA LEU A 873 -28.25 -18.57 17.54
C LEU A 873 -29.73 -18.30 17.88
N GLN A 874 -30.50 -17.72 16.94
CA GLN A 874 -31.96 -17.57 17.10
C GLN A 874 -32.72 -18.89 16.96
N LEU A 875 -32.28 -19.81 16.10
CA LEU A 875 -32.84 -21.16 16.00
C LEU A 875 -32.59 -21.95 17.28
N ILE A 876 -31.34 -22.04 17.74
CA ILE A 876 -30.96 -22.76 18.97
C ILE A 876 -31.70 -22.20 20.18
N SER A 877 -31.71 -20.88 20.37
CA SER A 877 -32.42 -20.26 21.51
C SER A 877 -33.94 -20.45 21.45
N ARG A 878 -34.58 -20.36 20.27
CA ARG A 878 -36.01 -20.68 20.11
C ARG A 878 -36.29 -22.16 20.37
N PHE A 879 -35.44 -23.07 19.89
CA PHE A 879 -35.62 -24.51 20.10
C PHE A 879 -35.45 -24.90 21.58
N GLN A 880 -34.47 -24.30 22.28
CA GLN A 880 -34.30 -24.44 23.73
C GLN A 880 -35.47 -23.85 24.53
N HIS A 881 -36.08 -22.75 24.07
CA HIS A 881 -37.28 -22.20 24.70
C HIS A 881 -38.50 -23.12 24.56
N CYS A 882 -38.62 -23.83 23.43
CA CYS A 882 -39.67 -24.82 23.18
C CYS A 882 -39.40 -26.19 23.80
N ASN A 883 -38.16 -26.53 24.18
CA ASN A 883 -37.77 -27.89 24.61
C ASN A 883 -36.68 -27.84 25.69
N ARG A 884 -37.02 -28.21 26.94
CA ARG A 884 -36.19 -28.00 28.14
C ARG A 884 -35.21 -29.14 28.49
N SER A 885 -34.94 -30.07 27.59
CA SER A 885 -34.07 -31.23 27.86
C SER A 885 -33.37 -31.75 26.60
N GLY A 886 -32.14 -32.26 26.78
CA GLY A 886 -31.28 -32.80 25.72
C GLY A 886 -30.16 -31.85 25.28
N THR A 887 -29.07 -32.41 24.77
CA THR A 887 -28.00 -31.64 24.11
C THR A 887 -28.34 -31.47 22.64
N LEU A 888 -28.14 -30.27 22.09
CA LEU A 888 -28.38 -29.96 20.68
C LEU A 888 -27.05 -29.75 19.95
N VAL A 889 -26.84 -30.49 18.86
CA VAL A 889 -25.68 -30.38 17.97
C VAL A 889 -26.20 -30.15 16.56
N MET A 890 -25.70 -29.12 15.87
CA MET A 890 -26.16 -28.77 14.52
C MET A 890 -25.03 -28.87 13.50
N LYS A 891 -25.30 -29.46 12.33
CA LYS A 891 -24.38 -29.51 11.19
C LYS A 891 -25.04 -28.91 9.94
N PRO A 892 -24.31 -28.13 9.13
CA PRO A 892 -24.76 -27.77 7.78
C PRO A 892 -24.56 -28.96 6.82
N GLU A 893 -25.52 -29.21 5.94
CA GLU A 893 -25.33 -30.14 4.80
C GLU A 893 -25.15 -29.36 3.50
N THR A 894 -24.02 -29.59 2.82
CA THR A 894 -23.72 -28.99 1.52
C THR A 894 -24.37 -29.80 0.39
N GLY A 895 -25.67 -29.56 0.15
CA GLY A 895 -26.36 -30.09 -1.03
C GLY A 895 -25.93 -29.37 -2.31
N TYR A 896 -25.42 -30.12 -3.29
CA TYR A 896 -25.16 -29.57 -4.63
C TYR A 896 -26.49 -29.22 -5.34
N PHE A 897 -26.57 -28.02 -5.91
CA PHE A 897 -27.66 -27.52 -6.78
C PHE A 897 -29.09 -27.43 -6.19
N THR A 898 -29.34 -26.63 -5.15
CA THR A 898 -30.64 -25.92 -4.97
C THR A 898 -30.50 -24.56 -4.27
N ASP A 899 -31.44 -23.64 -4.49
CA ASP A 899 -31.57 -22.32 -3.81
C ASP A 899 -32.04 -22.43 -2.33
N LYS A 900 -31.52 -23.40 -1.57
CA LYS A 900 -31.97 -23.70 -0.20
C LYS A 900 -30.80 -24.11 0.69
N GLU A 901 -30.80 -23.61 1.92
CA GLU A 901 -29.92 -24.12 2.97
C GLU A 901 -30.66 -25.19 3.78
N ASN A 902 -30.04 -26.35 3.96
CA ASN A 902 -30.50 -27.40 4.86
C ASN A 902 -29.55 -27.49 6.06
N TYR A 903 -30.13 -27.46 7.25
CA TYR A 903 -29.43 -27.65 8.51
C TYR A 903 -29.97 -28.91 9.19
N VAL A 904 -29.08 -29.80 9.60
CA VAL A 904 -29.43 -30.99 10.38
C VAL A 904 -29.13 -30.71 11.85
N LEU A 905 -30.16 -30.81 12.68
CA LEU A 905 -30.10 -30.58 14.12
C LEU A 905 -30.33 -31.93 14.83
N TYR A 906 -29.32 -32.41 15.54
CA TYR A 906 -29.37 -33.61 16.36
C TYR A 906 -29.71 -33.23 17.80
N LYS A 907 -30.73 -33.87 18.37
CA LYS A 907 -31.09 -33.80 19.79
C LYS A 907 -30.67 -35.11 20.45
N ILE A 908 -29.82 -35.03 21.48
CA ILE A 908 -29.29 -36.20 22.20
C ILE A 908 -29.90 -36.24 23.61
N ILE A 909 -30.55 -37.34 23.96
CA ILE A 909 -31.11 -37.61 25.30
C ILE A 909 -30.72 -39.04 25.71
N GLY A 910 -29.74 -39.18 26.61
CA GLY A 910 -29.19 -40.50 26.92
C GLY A 910 -28.50 -41.10 25.68
N SER A 911 -28.92 -42.28 25.27
CA SER A 911 -28.51 -42.92 24.00
C SER A 911 -29.38 -42.52 22.80
N GLU A 912 -30.57 -41.94 23.00
CA GLU A 912 -31.45 -41.55 21.90
C GLU A 912 -30.90 -40.33 21.15
N VAL A 913 -30.73 -40.46 19.83
CA VAL A 913 -30.41 -39.36 18.92
C VAL A 913 -31.62 -39.13 18.02
N THR A 914 -32.27 -37.97 18.15
CA THR A 914 -33.36 -37.53 17.26
C THR A 914 -32.84 -36.53 16.24
N GLU A 915 -33.10 -36.77 14.96
CA GLU A 915 -32.73 -35.91 13.85
C GLU A 915 -33.86 -34.94 13.47
N TYR A 916 -33.51 -33.70 13.12
CA TYR A 916 -34.45 -32.67 12.64
C TYR A 916 -33.84 -31.96 11.43
N VAL A 917 -34.56 -31.95 10.30
CA VAL A 917 -34.13 -31.25 9.08
C VAL A 917 -34.84 -29.89 9.00
N LEU A 918 -34.04 -28.82 8.99
CA LEU A 918 -34.48 -27.43 8.93
C LEU A 918 -34.11 -26.84 7.57
N THR A 919 -35.12 -26.58 6.74
CA THR A 919 -34.93 -25.98 5.41
C THR A 919 -35.23 -24.48 5.44
N LEU A 920 -34.23 -23.67 5.07
CA LEU A 920 -34.34 -22.23 4.88
C LEU A 920 -34.46 -21.91 3.39
N ASN A 921 -35.55 -21.22 3.03
CA ASN A 921 -35.76 -20.67 1.69
C ASN A 921 -35.40 -19.17 1.69
N LYS A 922 -34.96 -18.62 0.54
CA LYS A 922 -34.53 -17.21 0.35
C LYS A 922 -35.46 -16.12 0.90
N VAL A 923 -36.75 -16.41 1.13
CA VAL A 923 -37.74 -15.45 1.69
C VAL A 923 -37.85 -15.51 3.23
N GLY A 924 -36.85 -16.08 3.93
CA GLY A 924 -36.79 -16.11 5.40
C GLY A 924 -37.84 -16.98 6.10
N LYS A 925 -38.67 -17.72 5.36
CA LYS A 925 -39.64 -18.66 5.91
C LYS A 925 -38.98 -20.00 6.22
N LEU A 926 -38.93 -20.32 7.51
CA LEU A 926 -38.48 -21.60 8.03
C LEU A 926 -39.56 -22.67 7.83
N ASN A 927 -39.22 -23.74 7.11
CA ASN A 927 -40.01 -24.97 7.10
C ASN A 927 -39.23 -26.04 7.89
N MET A 928 -39.82 -26.56 8.97
CA MET A 928 -39.26 -27.67 9.73
C MET A 928 -39.91 -28.97 9.28
N VAL A 929 -39.10 -29.95 8.88
CA VAL A 929 -39.55 -31.30 8.56
C VAL A 929 -39.07 -32.23 9.67
N LEU A 930 -40.01 -32.82 10.40
CA LEU A 930 -39.71 -33.86 11.38
C LEU A 930 -39.52 -35.18 10.64
N GLN A 931 -38.31 -35.72 10.66
CA GLN A 931 -37.97 -37.01 10.07
C GLN A 931 -37.40 -37.90 11.19
N LEU A 932 -38.23 -38.83 11.67
CA LEU A 932 -37.89 -39.71 12.81
C LEU A 932 -37.03 -40.90 12.35
N SER A 933 -35.74 -40.64 12.15
CA SER A 933 -34.69 -41.65 12.02
C SER A 933 -34.34 -42.20 13.41
N PHE A 934 -34.82 -43.41 13.73
CA PHE A 934 -34.31 -44.18 14.87
C PHE A 934 -32.97 -44.79 14.48
N ILE A 935 -31.88 -44.24 15.03
CA ILE A 935 -30.54 -44.84 14.93
C ILE A 935 -30.37 -45.78 16.12
N ASP A 936 -30.38 -47.09 15.85
CA ASP A 936 -30.23 -48.13 16.87
C ASP A 936 -28.74 -48.28 17.21
N THR A 937 -28.32 -47.81 18.39
CA THR A 937 -26.91 -47.63 18.76
C THR A 937 -26.29 -48.89 19.37
N ASP A 938 -26.34 -50.03 18.67
CA ASP A 938 -25.86 -51.31 19.21
C ASP A 938 -25.15 -52.23 18.18
N SER A 939 -24.11 -51.68 17.51
CA SER A 939 -23.00 -52.42 16.88
C SER A 939 -21.81 -51.48 16.60
N PRO A 940 -20.56 -52.00 16.55
CA PRO A 940 -19.34 -51.23 16.86
C PRO A 940 -18.74 -50.38 15.72
#